data_AF-A0A9P1G2P2-F1
#
_entry.id   AF-A0A9P1G2P2-F1
#
_cell.length_a   1.000
_cell.length_b   1.000
_cell.length_c   1.000
_cell.angle_alpha   90.00
_cell.angle_beta   90.00
_cell.angle_gamma   90.00
#
_symmetry.space_group_name_H-M   'P 1'
#
loop_
_entity.id
_entity.type
_entity.pdbx_description
1 polymer ?
#
loop_
_entity_poly.entity_id
_entity_poly.type
_entity_poly.pdbx_seq_one_letter_code
_entity_poly.pdbx_strand_id
1 'polypeptide(L)'
;MAPLAWFWRRALTALGQPAPFGAAIRAFYVSQLGKYVPGKASVVLIRTERLLTSTRASEVGGGSARVVAASVFYETLTHMAVGALLAAALTALVAQGELATRLGWIGLSVALAAVCLTPTLPPVFGWLLAKVGPARPDAADGLTTKLTYGLSGQGTLASAVGWLLGGVSVWLAAVSVGAADWAGLGRLPLWVLAAALPVVAGFVSLLPAGVLVREGLTLGLLAPVLGEGPALATTLAVRVIWVVSEHVRPNGVRRFMSVLPHNADQAVSVVVPVMNEEASLRELHRQLTAVADSEGYDLQVIFVDDGSTDATWRIIQQLADADAAVQGIRFRRNFGKAAALRAGFATATAPIVVTMDGDLQDDPAEVPKLLARLDPDSPDGGYDVASGWKRLRKDPWHKRWPSLVFNAMVSRLTKVKLHDHNCGLKAYRREALEEVQLYGELHRFVPVLCAAQGYRATEVEVNHRAREHGHSKYGVTRILKGLLDLITVKFLTGYGERPQHVLGGVGLLGFGAGGVGLVYLAVRWVVSRTVPGFEPLHLHDTAALYYSLALCLVGSQFLSVGLLGAMITAFLSQDRPHYSIAERRPRSVVMGVDERGSTARTGVGTLDPRARWIVYATLIAAAVGQAAGKIMAVDSVDYRRLEQSRVSQALDRERQRLVAEGVEGEELRTKLADRKEELKGELRLRRPFLSANDRSRWMAIRAIAETGEPYIDPFLEEPTWDTIDMVQHRGRDGELHLYSSKPPLLITLLAGPYWVLTEVTGTTLGESPYLLGRLILLPLNCGALALLLFSSARLIERFGVGDVDRLFAMTVAAFGTQLSAFTPVLNNHLIAAAFSALACDLWVRLLDSDEPLPNLSALAGLAAGFAAANELPALALTACIGLTLLIKRPSETLKRFGAGVALVGIAFFATNYWAHESVRPPYAHRSATDPDDNWYDYEYTAKGVTRDSYWRDRRGIDRGEPSKAVYAFHALVGHHGVLSLTPVWLLSLVGGAMLLASRDPTQRRFAWAALAVTAACLVFYLGLRPQSDRNYGGSTSGFRWLFWLAPVWIASIPVAVAKLQRSRIGMAIAVTLLALSVLSASYPTWNPWTHPWLHELMEKAGFDVLG
;
A
#
# COMPACT_ATOMS: atom_id res chain seq x y z
N MET A 1 25.51 -4.79 19.69
CA MET A 1 24.92 -6.14 19.85
C MET A 1 25.60 -6.97 20.93
N ALA A 2 26.88 -7.37 20.80
CA ALA A 2 27.53 -8.29 21.76
C ALA A 2 27.35 -7.97 23.29
N PRO A 3 27.42 -6.71 23.78
CA PRO A 3 27.17 -6.41 25.19
C PRO A 3 25.76 -6.80 25.67
N LEU A 4 24.75 -6.60 24.82
CA LEU A 4 23.35 -6.96 25.11
C LEU A 4 23.15 -8.48 25.15
N ALA A 5 23.82 -9.22 24.27
CA ALA A 5 23.82 -10.69 24.29
C ALA A 5 24.46 -11.25 25.58
N TRP A 6 25.53 -10.61 26.06
CA TRP A 6 26.13 -10.92 27.36
C TRP A 6 25.17 -10.63 28.52
N PHE A 7 24.50 -9.47 28.53
CA PHE A 7 23.53 -9.12 29.57
C PHE A 7 22.31 -10.04 29.56
N TRP A 8 21.74 -10.35 28.39
CA TRP A 8 20.62 -11.29 28.27
C TRP A 8 20.98 -12.67 28.86
N ARG A 9 22.20 -13.17 28.60
CA ARG A 9 22.73 -14.39 29.24
C ARG A 9 22.82 -14.26 30.76
N ARG A 10 23.25 -13.11 31.30
CA ARG A 10 23.30 -12.86 32.75
C ARG A 10 21.89 -12.86 33.37
N ALA A 11 20.90 -12.28 32.70
CA ALA A 11 19.50 -12.29 33.14
C ALA A 11 18.90 -13.71 33.13
N LEU A 12 19.18 -14.51 32.09
CA LEU A 12 18.84 -15.93 32.02
C LEU A 12 19.42 -16.72 33.20
N THR A 13 20.73 -16.59 33.46
CA THR A 13 21.39 -17.25 34.60
C THR A 13 20.76 -16.84 35.94
N ALA A 14 20.49 -15.55 36.15
CA ALA A 14 19.89 -15.07 37.40
C ALA A 14 18.48 -15.62 37.64
N LEU A 15 17.66 -15.72 36.59
CA LEU A 15 16.32 -16.33 36.65
C LEU A 15 16.34 -17.87 36.74
N GLY A 16 17.51 -18.48 36.95
CA GLY A 16 17.67 -19.93 37.16
C GLY A 16 17.80 -20.76 35.89
N GLN A 17 18.19 -20.15 34.76
CA GLN A 17 18.36 -20.80 33.46
C GLN A 17 19.75 -20.48 32.85
N PRO A 18 20.83 -21.07 33.37
CA PRO A 18 22.18 -20.82 32.84
C PRO A 18 22.36 -21.38 31.42
N ALA A 19 22.86 -20.54 30.51
CA ALA A 19 23.07 -20.89 29.10
C ALA A 19 24.56 -20.86 28.68
N PRO A 20 25.01 -21.74 27.76
CA PRO A 20 26.31 -21.62 27.12
C PRO A 20 26.47 -20.32 26.33
N PHE A 21 27.65 -19.69 26.40
CA PHE A 21 27.88 -18.36 25.82
C PHE A 21 27.63 -18.30 24.31
N GLY A 22 28.14 -19.28 23.55
CA GLY A 22 27.93 -19.38 22.11
C GLY A 22 26.48 -19.67 21.71
N ALA A 23 25.73 -20.42 22.53
CA ALA A 23 24.30 -20.67 22.30
C ALA A 23 23.47 -19.41 22.52
N ALA A 24 23.67 -18.74 23.67
CA ALA A 24 23.00 -17.48 23.99
C ALA A 24 23.32 -16.37 22.96
N ILE A 25 24.58 -16.26 22.50
CA ILE A 25 24.94 -15.31 21.44
C ILE A 25 24.25 -15.65 20.11
N ARG A 26 24.28 -16.91 19.65
CA ARG A 26 23.62 -17.29 18.38
C ARG A 26 22.11 -17.04 18.44
N ALA A 27 21.43 -17.44 19.52
CA ALA A 27 20.01 -17.14 19.72
C ALA A 27 19.73 -15.62 19.78
N PHE A 28 20.58 -14.84 20.46
CA PHE A 28 20.45 -13.39 20.53
C PHE A 28 20.59 -12.74 19.14
N TYR A 29 21.56 -13.13 18.32
CA TYR A 29 21.78 -12.55 16.99
C TYR A 29 20.70 -13.00 15.99
N VAL A 30 20.37 -14.30 15.91
CA VAL A 30 19.33 -14.81 14.98
C VAL A 30 17.95 -14.21 15.30
N SER A 31 17.62 -14.03 16.59
CA SER A 31 16.35 -13.40 16.99
C SER A 31 16.21 -11.91 16.64
N GLN A 32 17.28 -11.21 16.21
CA GLN A 32 17.13 -9.84 15.72
C GLN A 32 16.29 -9.79 14.43
N LEU A 33 16.34 -10.85 13.59
CA LEU A 33 15.49 -10.98 12.39
C LEU A 33 13.99 -10.88 12.72
N GLY A 34 13.58 -11.46 13.86
CA GLY A 34 12.22 -11.39 14.38
C GLY A 34 11.74 -9.98 14.74
N LYS A 35 12.61 -8.96 14.74
CA LYS A 35 12.20 -7.55 14.92
C LYS A 35 11.43 -6.99 13.72
N TYR A 36 11.58 -7.57 12.53
CA TYR A 36 11.04 -7.01 11.28
C TYR A 36 9.80 -7.73 10.75
N VAL A 37 9.72 -9.07 10.88
CA VAL A 37 8.51 -9.85 10.60
C VAL A 37 8.43 -11.02 11.58
N PRO A 38 7.26 -11.33 12.20
CA PRO A 38 6.04 -10.53 12.35
C PRO A 38 6.14 -9.48 13.50
N GLY A 39 7.36 -9.12 13.91
CA GLY A 39 7.62 -8.13 14.95
C GLY A 39 7.95 -8.73 16.31
N LYS A 40 8.11 -7.85 17.33
CA LYS A 40 8.77 -8.12 18.62
C LYS A 40 8.44 -9.47 19.30
N ALA A 41 7.22 -9.97 19.16
CA ALA A 41 6.81 -11.28 19.69
C ALA A 41 7.71 -12.43 19.17
N SER A 42 8.16 -12.41 17.92
CA SER A 42 9.05 -13.46 17.40
C SER A 42 10.50 -13.32 17.87
N VAL A 43 10.92 -12.17 18.41
CA VAL A 43 12.19 -12.09 19.15
C VAL A 43 12.11 -12.96 20.41
N VAL A 44 10.94 -12.97 21.07
CA VAL A 44 10.66 -13.82 22.23
C VAL A 44 10.57 -15.29 21.83
N LEU A 45 9.81 -15.62 20.78
CA LEU A 45 9.66 -17.00 20.29
C LEU A 45 11.01 -17.60 19.87
N ILE A 46 11.72 -16.97 18.93
CA ILE A 46 13.01 -17.46 18.39
C ILE A 46 14.04 -17.64 19.52
N ARG A 47 14.10 -16.72 20.50
CA ARG A 47 15.01 -16.89 21.64
C ARG A 47 14.62 -18.02 22.57
N THR A 48 13.33 -18.21 22.81
CA THR A 48 12.80 -19.28 23.68
C THR A 48 13.08 -20.65 23.07
N GLU A 49 12.63 -20.82 21.83
CA GLU A 49 12.79 -21.97 20.97
C GLU A 49 14.27 -22.37 20.78
N ARG A 50 15.11 -21.44 20.30
CA ARG A 50 16.54 -21.71 20.05
C ARG A 50 17.39 -21.88 21.31
N LEU A 51 16.94 -21.41 22.47
CA LEU A 51 17.64 -21.68 23.73
C LEU A 51 17.31 -23.11 24.20
N LEU A 52 16.03 -23.45 24.30
CA LEU A 52 15.54 -24.74 24.79
C LEU A 52 16.04 -25.91 23.92
N THR A 53 16.02 -25.77 22.58
CA THR A 53 16.58 -26.76 21.65
C THR A 53 18.11 -26.88 21.69
N SER A 54 18.82 -25.85 22.17
CA SER A 54 20.30 -25.87 22.23
C SER A 54 20.88 -26.55 23.47
N THR A 55 20.05 -26.82 24.47
CA THR A 55 20.43 -27.45 25.74
C THR A 55 19.87 -28.86 25.81
N ARG A 56 20.73 -29.88 25.85
CA ARG A 56 20.30 -31.27 26.11
C ARG A 56 19.54 -31.33 27.44
N ALA A 57 18.38 -31.97 27.45
CA ALA A 57 17.37 -31.87 28.50
C ALA A 57 17.71 -32.58 29.84
N SER A 58 19.00 -32.86 30.11
CA SER A 58 19.47 -33.66 31.25
C SER A 58 20.31 -32.91 32.29
N GLU A 59 20.86 -31.72 31.97
CA GLU A 59 21.85 -31.05 32.85
C GLU A 59 21.39 -29.73 33.47
N VAL A 60 20.22 -29.20 33.08
CA VAL A 60 19.63 -27.98 33.68
C VAL A 60 18.15 -28.23 33.96
N GLY A 61 17.72 -27.98 35.21
CA GLY A 61 16.36 -28.23 35.66
C GLY A 61 15.29 -27.51 34.81
N GLY A 62 14.21 -28.24 34.53
CA GLY A 62 13.17 -27.96 33.52
C GLY A 62 12.94 -26.48 33.19
N GLY A 63 13.53 -26.04 32.08
CA GLY A 63 13.43 -24.66 31.60
C GLY A 63 12.03 -24.30 31.11
N SER A 64 11.24 -23.62 31.94
CA SER A 64 9.98 -23.07 31.48
C SER A 64 10.22 -21.99 30.43
N ALA A 65 9.60 -22.13 29.25
CA ALA A 65 9.56 -21.13 28.18
C ALA A 65 9.25 -19.71 28.68
N ARG A 66 8.46 -19.60 29.75
CA ARG A 66 8.08 -18.35 30.43
C ARG A 66 9.29 -17.61 31.02
N VAL A 67 10.31 -18.32 31.52
CA VAL A 67 11.54 -17.72 32.06
C VAL A 67 12.40 -17.13 30.96
N VAL A 68 12.51 -17.82 29.82
CA VAL A 68 13.23 -17.28 28.66
C VAL A 68 12.50 -16.05 28.15
N ALA A 69 11.17 -16.10 27.99
CA ALA A 69 10.37 -14.93 27.62
C ALA A 69 10.54 -13.75 28.59
N ALA A 70 10.46 -13.98 29.90
CA ALA A 70 10.66 -12.95 30.93
C ALA A 70 12.05 -12.31 30.83
N SER A 71 13.11 -13.08 30.60
CA SER A 71 14.47 -12.54 30.43
C SER A 71 14.61 -11.68 29.16
N VAL A 72 13.88 -11.99 28.08
CA VAL A 72 13.86 -11.20 26.83
C VAL A 72 13.12 -9.88 27.04
N PHE A 73 11.97 -9.90 27.74
CA PHE A 73 11.27 -8.67 28.12
C PHE A 73 12.14 -7.81 29.06
N TYR A 74 12.77 -8.41 30.06
CA TYR A 74 13.64 -7.71 31.01
C TYR A 74 14.85 -7.05 30.30
N GLU A 75 15.54 -7.78 29.41
CA GLU A 75 16.65 -7.21 28.62
C GLU A 75 16.17 -6.08 27.71
N THR A 76 15.08 -6.30 26.98
CA THR A 76 14.56 -5.32 26.02
C THR A 76 14.11 -4.04 26.73
N LEU A 77 13.38 -4.15 27.83
CA LEU A 77 12.92 -2.99 28.62
C LEU A 77 14.11 -2.26 29.26
N THR A 78 15.08 -2.98 29.82
CA THR A 78 16.31 -2.36 30.38
C THR A 78 17.07 -1.58 29.31
N HIS A 79 17.25 -2.17 28.13
CA HIS A 79 17.94 -1.50 27.02
C HIS A 79 17.20 -0.24 26.55
N MET A 80 15.88 -0.27 26.47
CA MET A 80 15.06 0.91 26.12
C MET A 80 15.07 1.98 27.23
N ALA A 81 15.00 1.58 28.51
CA ALA A 81 15.05 2.50 29.66
C ALA A 81 16.38 3.26 29.70
N VAL A 82 17.50 2.56 29.52
CA VAL A 82 18.83 3.17 29.45
C VAL A 82 18.97 4.08 28.22
N GLY A 83 18.36 3.69 27.09
CA GLY A 83 18.30 4.53 25.89
C GLY A 83 17.51 5.83 26.10
N ALA A 84 16.40 5.75 26.84
CA ALA A 84 15.58 6.90 27.18
C ALA A 84 16.27 7.84 28.19
N LEU A 85 16.95 7.29 29.20
CA LEU A 85 17.75 8.06 30.16
C LEU A 85 18.93 8.76 29.47
N LEU A 86 19.64 8.05 28.59
CA LEU A 86 20.70 8.66 27.77
C LEU A 86 20.12 9.72 26.82
N ALA A 87 18.97 9.48 26.19
CA ALA A 87 18.31 10.49 25.37
C ALA A 87 17.98 11.75 26.18
N ALA A 88 17.43 11.63 27.38
CA ALA A 88 17.11 12.77 28.24
C ALA A 88 18.37 13.57 28.64
N ALA A 89 19.40 12.89 29.12
CA ALA A 89 20.66 13.52 29.53
C ALA A 89 21.40 14.18 28.35
N LEU A 90 21.49 13.49 27.21
CA LEU A 90 22.21 13.99 26.04
C LEU A 90 21.43 15.11 25.33
N THR A 91 20.09 15.09 25.33
CA THR A 91 19.29 16.20 24.78
C THR A 91 19.62 17.52 25.50
N ALA A 92 19.71 17.51 26.83
CA ALA A 92 20.04 18.69 27.62
C ALA A 92 21.45 19.24 27.32
N LEU A 93 22.40 18.37 26.91
CA LEU A 93 23.78 18.72 26.57
C LEU A 93 23.98 19.15 25.11
N VAL A 94 23.06 18.78 24.20
CA VAL A 94 23.28 18.85 22.74
C VAL A 94 22.28 19.73 22.01
N ALA A 95 21.03 19.81 22.47
CA ALA A 95 19.97 20.46 21.71
C ALA A 95 20.26 21.97 21.51
N GLN A 96 20.36 22.38 20.25
CA GLN A 96 20.47 23.77 19.81
C GLN A 96 19.16 24.25 19.17
N GLY A 97 19.04 25.54 18.89
CA GLY A 97 17.78 26.20 18.50
C GLY A 97 17.03 26.82 19.68
N GLU A 98 15.76 27.16 19.48
CA GLU A 98 14.94 27.89 20.46
C GLU A 98 14.63 27.09 21.74
N LEU A 99 14.39 27.82 22.84
CA LEU A 99 14.12 27.25 24.16
C LEU A 99 12.92 26.29 24.17
N ALA A 100 11.83 26.66 23.48
CA ALA A 100 10.62 25.83 23.39
C ALA A 100 10.92 24.46 22.75
N THR A 101 11.67 24.43 21.65
CA THR A 101 12.07 23.20 20.97
C THR A 101 12.97 22.32 21.84
N ARG A 102 13.94 22.91 22.56
CA ARG A 102 14.78 22.16 23.52
C ARG A 102 13.94 21.55 24.65
N LEU A 103 13.02 22.33 25.23
CA LEU A 103 12.11 21.85 26.28
C LEU A 103 11.18 20.74 25.77
N GLY A 104 10.71 20.80 24.53
CA GLY A 104 9.94 19.73 23.89
C GLY A 104 10.71 18.42 23.78
N TRP A 105 11.95 18.47 23.29
CA TRP A 105 12.82 17.28 23.20
C TRP A 105 13.19 16.69 24.57
N ILE A 106 13.45 17.55 25.57
CA ILE A 106 13.71 17.12 26.96
C ILE A 106 12.45 16.48 27.55
N GLY A 107 11.28 17.10 27.41
CA GLY A 107 10.01 16.59 27.91
C GLY A 107 9.64 15.23 27.30
N LEU A 108 9.79 15.07 25.98
CA LEU A 108 9.60 13.79 25.29
C LEU A 108 10.55 12.72 25.84
N SER A 109 11.83 13.04 26.00
CA SER A 109 12.84 12.09 26.48
C SER A 109 12.62 11.69 27.94
N VAL A 110 12.22 12.64 28.80
CA VAL A 110 11.87 12.38 30.21
C VAL A 110 10.59 11.54 30.32
N ALA A 111 9.57 11.81 29.50
CA ALA A 111 8.35 11.00 29.46
C ALA A 111 8.65 9.56 29.02
N LEU A 112 9.45 9.37 27.97
CA LEU A 112 9.90 8.05 27.53
C LEU A 112 10.77 7.36 28.59
N ALA A 113 11.59 8.10 29.35
CA ALA A 113 12.38 7.55 30.44
C ALA A 113 11.51 7.07 31.59
N ALA A 114 10.49 7.82 32.00
CA ALA A 114 9.53 7.39 33.01
C ALA A 114 8.78 6.11 32.59
N VAL A 115 8.23 6.10 31.36
CA VAL A 115 7.49 4.95 30.82
C VAL A 115 8.35 3.69 30.70
N CYS A 116 9.63 3.81 30.29
CA CYS A 116 10.51 2.66 30.12
C CYS A 116 11.19 2.22 31.44
N LEU A 117 11.52 3.12 32.36
CA LEU A 117 12.28 2.81 33.57
C LEU A 117 11.43 2.12 34.63
N THR A 118 10.22 2.62 34.92
CA THR A 118 9.37 2.05 36.00
C THR A 118 9.12 0.55 35.85
N PRO A 119 8.82 -0.01 34.65
CA PRO A 119 8.70 -1.45 34.45
C PRO A 119 9.99 -2.26 34.64
N THR A 120 11.18 -1.65 34.66
CA THR A 120 12.47 -2.37 34.81
C THR A 120 12.95 -2.49 36.24
N LEU A 121 12.38 -1.71 37.17
CA LEU A 121 12.71 -1.81 38.59
C LEU A 121 12.35 -3.21 39.10
N PRO A 122 13.27 -3.98 39.73
CA PRO A 122 13.01 -5.36 40.15
C PRO A 122 11.70 -5.61 40.91
N PRO A 123 11.27 -4.79 41.90
CA PRO A 123 9.97 -5.02 42.57
C PRO A 123 8.77 -4.82 41.62
N VAL A 124 8.86 -3.88 40.66
CA VAL A 124 7.78 -3.60 39.70
C VAL A 124 7.73 -4.67 38.62
N PHE A 125 8.89 -5.09 38.08
CA PHE A 125 8.96 -6.18 37.11
C PHE A 125 8.49 -7.51 37.73
N GLY A 126 8.85 -7.77 38.99
CA GLY A 126 8.35 -8.92 39.75
C GLY A 126 6.84 -8.91 39.94
N TRP A 127 6.26 -7.76 40.32
CA TRP A 127 4.81 -7.58 40.44
C TRP A 127 4.07 -7.75 39.10
N LEU A 128 4.62 -7.21 38.00
CA LEU A 128 4.09 -7.40 36.64
C LEU A 128 4.11 -8.88 36.25
N LEU A 129 5.21 -9.59 36.51
CA LEU A 129 5.34 -11.01 36.20
C LEU A 129 4.34 -11.86 37.00
N ALA A 130 4.13 -11.54 38.28
CA ALA A 130 3.13 -12.21 39.13
C ALA A 130 1.70 -11.99 38.63
N LYS A 131 1.36 -10.80 38.12
CA LYS A 131 0.03 -10.49 37.55
C LYS A 131 -0.27 -11.16 36.21
N VAL A 132 0.74 -11.73 35.53
CA VAL A 132 0.60 -12.45 34.25
C VAL A 132 0.79 -13.97 34.43
N GLY A 133 1.02 -14.44 35.67
CA GLY A 133 1.18 -15.85 36.04
C GLY A 133 -0.13 -16.56 36.47
N PRO A 134 -0.12 -17.90 36.56
CA PRO A 134 -1.27 -18.69 37.02
C PRO A 134 -1.42 -18.70 38.55
N ALA A 135 -2.60 -19.12 39.03
CA ALA A 135 -3.03 -19.04 40.42
C ALA A 135 -2.37 -20.08 41.39
N ARG A 136 -1.07 -19.96 41.64
CA ARG A 136 -0.39 -20.50 42.84
C ARG A 136 0.62 -19.48 43.38
N PRO A 137 0.46 -18.94 44.61
CA PRO A 137 1.34 -17.90 45.16
C PRO A 137 2.81 -18.36 45.24
N ASP A 138 3.02 -19.56 45.75
CA ASP A 138 4.29 -20.19 46.10
C ASP A 138 5.33 -20.26 44.95
N ALA A 139 4.89 -20.18 43.69
CA ALA A 139 5.79 -20.15 42.53
C ALA A 139 6.24 -18.73 42.12
N ALA A 140 5.56 -17.67 42.59
CA ALA A 140 5.89 -16.29 42.25
C ALA A 140 7.08 -15.75 43.08
N ASP A 141 7.09 -16.03 44.38
CA ASP A 141 8.10 -15.51 45.31
C ASP A 141 9.53 -16.02 45.01
N GLY A 142 9.64 -17.22 44.43
CA GLY A 142 10.92 -17.78 43.95
C GLY A 142 11.46 -17.19 42.64
N LEU A 143 10.69 -16.32 41.97
CA LEU A 143 11.05 -15.62 40.73
C LEU A 143 11.36 -14.14 40.98
N THR A 144 10.60 -13.47 41.87
CA THR A 144 10.81 -12.06 42.22
C THR A 144 12.12 -11.82 42.97
N THR A 145 12.49 -12.74 43.87
CA THR A 145 13.67 -12.66 44.75
C THR A 145 15.03 -12.74 44.03
N LYS A 146 15.08 -13.08 42.74
CA LYS A 146 16.34 -13.35 42.00
C LYS A 146 16.83 -12.21 41.11
N LEU A 147 16.00 -11.20 40.84
CA LEU A 147 16.39 -10.01 40.08
C LEU A 147 16.97 -8.96 41.03
N THR A 148 18.30 -8.84 41.08
CA THR A 148 18.97 -7.89 41.99
C THR A 148 19.25 -6.54 41.33
N TYR A 149 19.38 -5.49 42.14
CA TYR A 149 19.88 -4.19 41.68
C TYR A 149 21.30 -4.29 41.07
N GLY A 150 22.13 -5.24 41.54
CA GLY A 150 23.44 -5.53 40.94
C GLY A 150 23.35 -6.08 39.50
N LEU A 151 22.41 -6.98 39.22
CA LEU A 151 22.11 -7.44 37.85
C LEU A 151 21.56 -6.28 37.00
N SER A 152 20.71 -5.44 37.59
CA SER A 152 20.16 -4.24 36.94
C SER A 152 21.28 -3.28 36.52
N GLY A 153 22.26 -3.02 37.39
CA GLY A 153 23.45 -2.23 37.07
C GLY A 153 24.33 -2.84 35.97
N GLN A 154 24.49 -4.17 35.94
CA GLN A 154 25.18 -4.86 34.83
C GLN A 154 24.43 -4.68 33.50
N GLY A 155 23.10 -4.70 33.51
CA GLY A 155 22.26 -4.40 32.36
C GLY A 155 22.33 -2.94 31.91
N THR A 156 22.36 -2.00 32.85
CA THR A 156 22.57 -0.57 32.60
C THR A 156 23.89 -0.31 31.90
N LEU A 157 24.99 -0.85 32.42
CA LEU A 157 26.32 -0.68 31.83
C LEU A 157 26.41 -1.29 30.42
N ALA A 158 25.94 -2.53 30.26
CA ALA A 158 25.94 -3.22 28.96
C ALA A 158 25.06 -2.49 27.91
N SER A 159 23.94 -1.92 28.35
CA SER A 159 23.05 -1.13 27.49
C SER A 159 23.67 0.22 27.13
N ALA A 160 24.35 0.89 28.05
CA ALA A 160 25.04 2.15 27.79
C ALA A 160 26.16 1.97 26.76
N VAL A 161 27.00 0.93 26.91
CA VAL A 161 28.00 0.55 25.90
C VAL A 161 27.33 0.19 24.56
N GLY A 162 26.17 -0.47 24.60
CA GLY A 162 25.35 -0.73 23.41
C GLY A 162 24.94 0.55 22.65
N TRP A 163 24.48 1.59 23.37
CA TRP A 163 24.08 2.87 22.80
C TRP A 163 25.27 3.73 22.35
N LEU A 164 26.40 3.72 23.07
CA LEU A 164 27.64 4.35 22.63
C LEU A 164 28.09 3.81 21.27
N LEU A 165 28.12 2.48 21.11
CA LEU A 165 28.42 1.83 19.84
C LEU A 165 27.36 2.11 18.75
N GLY A 166 26.08 2.25 19.15
CA GLY A 166 25.02 2.72 18.26
C GLY A 166 25.29 4.12 17.71
N GLY A 167 25.71 5.06 18.56
CA GLY A 167 26.09 6.41 18.14
C GLY A 167 27.31 6.44 17.22
N VAL A 168 28.35 5.66 17.53
CA VAL A 168 29.50 5.48 16.63
C VAL A 168 29.05 4.94 15.27
N SER A 169 28.06 4.04 15.21
CA SER A 169 27.48 3.58 13.94
C SER A 169 26.71 4.67 13.17
N VAL A 170 26.05 5.62 13.83
CA VAL A 170 25.38 6.76 13.18
C VAL A 170 26.42 7.74 12.63
N TRP A 171 27.46 8.05 13.40
CA TRP A 171 28.59 8.88 12.94
C TRP A 171 29.30 8.26 11.74
N LEU A 172 29.63 6.96 11.79
CA LEU A 172 30.25 6.26 10.66
C LEU A 172 29.35 6.25 9.40
N ALA A 173 28.03 6.19 9.57
CA ALA A 173 27.09 6.35 8.45
C ALA A 173 27.11 7.77 7.87
N ALA A 174 27.14 8.81 8.72
CA ALA A 174 27.26 10.21 8.31
C ALA A 174 28.58 10.48 7.56
N VAL A 175 29.70 9.95 8.07
CA VAL A 175 31.01 9.98 7.39
C VAL A 175 30.97 9.20 6.08
N SER A 176 30.27 8.05 6.02
CA SER A 176 30.18 7.24 4.81
C SER A 176 29.40 7.91 3.68
N VAL A 177 28.35 8.70 3.96
CA VAL A 177 27.68 9.52 2.94
C VAL A 177 28.39 10.85 2.68
N GLY A 178 29.37 11.23 3.50
CA GLY A 178 30.10 12.49 3.40
C GLY A 178 29.37 13.69 4.01
N ALA A 179 28.44 13.45 4.94
CA ALA A 179 27.74 14.46 5.72
C ALA A 179 28.54 14.93 6.96
N ALA A 180 29.50 14.12 7.41
CA ALA A 180 30.37 14.41 8.55
C ALA A 180 31.83 14.06 8.23
N ASP A 181 32.74 14.60 9.04
CA ASP A 181 34.18 14.36 8.96
C ASP A 181 34.69 13.46 10.11
N TRP A 182 35.97 13.14 10.08
CA TRP A 182 36.60 12.31 11.10
C TRP A 182 36.87 13.06 12.41
N ALA A 183 36.99 14.40 12.42
CA ALA A 183 37.12 15.18 13.65
C ALA A 183 35.75 15.35 14.36
N GLY A 184 34.64 15.22 13.64
CA GLY A 184 33.26 15.23 14.15
C GLY A 184 32.91 14.17 15.21
N LEU A 185 33.84 13.28 15.58
CA LEU A 185 33.71 12.41 16.75
C LEU A 185 33.54 13.20 18.07
N GLY A 186 34.03 14.45 18.14
CA GLY A 186 33.77 15.35 19.27
C GLY A 186 32.28 15.63 19.52
N ARG A 187 31.41 15.35 18.54
CA ARG A 187 29.94 15.41 18.68
C ARG A 187 29.30 14.07 19.08
N LEU A 188 30.07 13.12 19.65
CA LEU A 188 29.55 11.81 20.12
C LEU A 188 28.24 11.88 20.93
N PRO A 189 28.03 12.86 21.84
CA PRO A 189 26.72 13.06 22.49
C PRO A 189 25.52 13.18 21.52
N LEU A 190 25.66 13.89 20.39
CA LEU A 190 24.62 13.98 19.35
C LEU A 190 24.42 12.66 18.65
N TRP A 191 25.51 11.99 18.27
CA TRP A 191 25.44 10.74 17.52
C TRP A 191 24.75 9.63 18.33
N VAL A 192 25.02 9.58 19.65
CA VAL A 192 24.37 8.64 20.58
C VAL A 192 22.90 9.02 20.81
N LEU A 193 22.56 10.31 20.92
CA LEU A 193 21.18 10.78 20.99
C LEU A 193 20.36 10.37 19.74
N ALA A 194 20.94 10.58 18.55
CA ALA A 194 20.33 10.21 17.27
C ALA A 194 20.20 8.69 17.04
N ALA A 195 20.97 7.87 17.78
CA ALA A 195 20.77 6.42 17.83
C ALA A 195 19.72 6.00 18.86
N ALA A 196 19.73 6.61 20.06
CA ALA A 196 18.92 6.18 21.19
C ALA A 196 17.45 6.63 21.11
N LEU A 197 17.20 7.93 20.98
CA LEU A 197 15.84 8.49 21.05
C LEU A 197 14.91 7.94 19.95
N PRO A 198 15.32 7.84 18.67
CA PRO A 198 14.45 7.32 17.62
C PRO A 198 14.12 5.83 17.79
N VAL A 199 15.10 5.02 18.24
CA VAL A 199 14.89 3.58 18.43
C VAL A 199 13.93 3.31 19.60
N VAL A 200 14.03 4.08 20.69
CA VAL A 200 13.14 4.05 21.86
C VAL A 200 11.74 4.57 21.52
N ALA A 201 11.62 5.72 20.86
CA ALA A 201 10.32 6.26 20.46
C ALA A 201 9.60 5.32 19.47
N GLY A 202 10.32 4.77 18.48
CA GLY A 202 9.80 3.73 17.60
C GLY A 202 9.56 2.37 18.28
N PHE A 203 10.10 2.15 19.49
CA PHE A 203 9.71 1.01 20.32
C PHE A 203 8.39 1.29 21.05
N VAL A 204 8.15 2.50 21.53
CA VAL A 204 6.89 2.87 22.22
C VAL A 204 5.73 3.08 21.22
N SER A 205 6.01 3.44 19.96
CA SER A 205 4.99 3.62 18.93
C SER A 205 4.22 2.32 18.60
N LEU A 206 2.92 2.46 18.32
CA LEU A 206 2.03 1.36 17.91
C LEU A 206 2.22 0.91 16.44
N LEU A 207 3.08 1.58 15.66
CA LEU A 207 3.33 1.23 14.27
C LEU A 207 4.27 0.02 14.16
N PRO A 208 4.01 -0.94 13.22
CA PRO A 208 4.91 -2.07 12.98
C PRO A 208 6.36 -1.64 12.80
N ALA A 209 7.26 -2.25 13.59
CA ALA A 209 8.70 -1.95 13.65
C ALA A 209 9.11 -0.46 13.87
N GLY A 210 8.18 0.43 14.26
CA GLY A 210 8.46 1.85 14.49
C GLY A 210 8.81 2.66 13.23
N VAL A 211 8.33 2.21 12.06
CA VAL A 211 8.59 2.84 10.76
C VAL A 211 7.97 4.24 10.70
N LEU A 212 8.62 5.16 9.98
CA LEU A 212 8.39 6.62 9.91
C LEU A 212 8.72 7.36 11.20
N VAL A 213 8.37 6.82 12.38
CA VAL A 213 8.71 7.40 13.69
C VAL A 213 10.23 7.47 13.88
N ARG A 214 10.94 6.38 13.54
CA ARG A 214 12.41 6.34 13.60
C ARG A 214 13.04 7.33 12.64
N GLU A 215 12.60 7.31 11.38
CA GLU A 215 13.19 8.14 10.33
C GLU A 215 12.98 9.64 10.60
N GLY A 216 11.77 10.05 10.99
CA GLY A 216 11.47 11.46 11.29
C GLY A 216 12.24 12.00 12.49
N LEU A 217 12.45 11.18 13.54
CA LEU A 217 13.20 11.60 14.72
C LEU A 217 14.72 11.62 14.49
N THR A 218 15.29 10.65 13.75
CA THR A 218 16.70 10.73 13.34
C THR A 218 16.95 11.92 12.41
N LEU A 219 16.04 12.18 11.46
CA LEU A 219 16.11 13.34 10.57
C LEU A 219 16.05 14.65 11.36
N GLY A 220 15.07 14.82 12.26
CA GLY A 220 14.90 16.04 13.06
C GLY A 220 16.05 16.33 14.02
N LEU A 221 16.77 15.30 14.50
CA LEU A 221 17.97 15.47 15.33
C LEU A 221 19.22 15.81 14.52
N LEU A 222 19.33 15.34 13.27
CA LEU A 222 20.54 15.51 12.45
C LEU A 222 20.45 16.69 11.47
N ALA A 223 19.27 17.05 10.96
CA ALA A 223 19.09 18.13 9.99
C ALA A 223 19.60 19.51 10.47
N PRO A 224 19.43 19.92 11.75
CA PRO A 224 20.01 21.19 12.25
C PRO A 224 21.53 21.22 12.28
N VAL A 225 22.21 20.08 12.13
CA VAL A 225 23.66 19.93 12.30
C VAL A 225 24.37 19.54 10.99
N LEU A 226 23.66 18.88 10.07
CA LEU A 226 24.18 18.37 8.79
C LEU A 226 23.45 18.95 7.55
N GLY A 227 22.35 19.67 7.74
CA GLY A 227 21.39 20.00 6.68
C GLY A 227 20.45 18.83 6.34
N GLU A 228 19.27 19.13 5.78
CA GLU A 228 18.21 18.14 5.57
C GLU A 228 18.61 16.99 4.64
N GLY A 229 19.16 17.30 3.45
CA GLY A 229 19.60 16.29 2.48
C GLY A 229 20.65 15.32 3.05
N PRO A 230 21.76 15.82 3.62
CA PRO A 230 22.77 14.97 4.26
C PRO A 230 22.25 14.22 5.51
N ALA A 231 21.32 14.79 6.28
CA ALA A 231 20.66 14.10 7.40
C ALA A 231 19.72 12.99 6.93
N LEU A 232 18.97 13.19 5.84
CA LEU A 232 18.14 12.16 5.21
C LEU A 232 19.01 11.04 4.63
N ALA A 233 20.09 11.39 3.91
CA ALA A 233 21.06 10.43 3.41
C ALA A 233 21.69 9.62 4.55
N THR A 234 22.07 10.28 5.65
CA THR A 234 22.57 9.61 6.87
C THR A 234 21.52 8.68 7.48
N THR A 235 20.27 9.12 7.62
CA THR A 235 19.17 8.33 8.20
C THR A 235 18.88 7.07 7.38
N LEU A 236 18.81 7.21 6.06
CA LEU A 236 18.64 6.09 5.14
C LEU A 236 19.86 5.16 5.13
N ALA A 237 21.08 5.72 5.16
CA ALA A 237 22.31 4.95 5.26
C ALA A 237 22.39 4.16 6.57
N VAL A 238 22.03 4.74 7.72
CA VAL A 238 21.94 4.03 9.02
C VAL A 238 20.95 2.87 8.92
N ARG A 239 19.76 3.08 8.36
CA ARG A 239 18.75 2.02 8.24
C ARG A 239 19.18 0.90 7.29
N VAL A 240 19.80 1.24 6.16
CA VAL A 240 20.39 0.24 5.25
C VAL A 240 21.56 -0.48 5.93
N ILE A 241 22.48 0.23 6.59
CA ILE A 241 23.64 -0.33 7.27
C ILE A 241 23.21 -1.24 8.44
N TRP A 242 22.14 -0.93 9.18
CA TRP A 242 21.67 -1.81 10.26
C TRP A 242 21.01 -3.08 9.70
N VAL A 243 20.16 -2.99 8.67
CA VAL A 243 19.57 -4.17 8.00
C VAL A 243 20.64 -5.01 7.25
N VAL A 244 21.66 -4.37 6.68
CA VAL A 244 22.72 -5.02 5.90
C VAL A 244 23.87 -5.53 6.78
N SER A 245 24.21 -4.90 7.91
CA SER A 245 25.19 -5.45 8.87
C SER A 245 24.63 -6.62 9.69
N GLU A 246 23.29 -6.78 9.70
CA GLU A 246 22.63 -8.02 10.09
C GLU A 246 22.75 -9.15 9.03
N HIS A 247 23.30 -8.87 7.82
CA HIS A 247 23.37 -9.82 6.70
C HIS A 247 24.75 -9.98 6.00
N VAL A 248 25.62 -8.96 5.97
CA VAL A 248 26.80 -8.88 5.07
C VAL A 248 28.01 -8.23 5.76
N ARG A 249 29.22 -8.73 5.46
CA ARG A 249 30.50 -8.17 5.92
C ARG A 249 30.82 -6.85 5.16
N PRO A 250 31.32 -5.78 5.82
CA PRO A 250 31.28 -4.42 5.26
C PRO A 250 32.43 -4.08 4.30
N ASN A 251 32.15 -3.22 3.30
CA ASN A 251 33.15 -2.47 2.49
C ASN A 251 32.52 -1.28 1.69
N GLY A 252 32.72 -0.03 2.15
CA GLY A 252 32.67 1.25 1.37
C GLY A 252 31.32 1.86 0.88
N VAL A 253 31.23 3.10 0.31
CA VAL A 253 31.93 4.41 0.56
C VAL A 253 31.40 5.64 -0.28
N ARG A 254 31.21 6.83 0.35
CA ARG A 254 31.31 8.29 -0.09
C ARG A 254 30.33 9.04 -1.07
N ARG A 255 29.77 10.19 -0.58
CA ARG A 255 29.86 11.64 -1.03
C ARG A 255 28.78 12.46 -1.87
N PHE A 256 28.62 13.75 -1.48
CA PHE A 256 28.47 15.07 -2.22
C PHE A 256 27.15 15.94 -2.27
N MET A 257 27.29 17.26 -2.58
CA MET A 257 26.34 18.45 -2.57
C MET A 257 26.34 19.23 -3.95
N SER A 258 25.94 20.51 -4.27
CA SER A 258 25.54 21.84 -3.67
C SER A 258 25.04 22.80 -4.85
N VAL A 259 24.60 24.10 -4.88
CA VAL A 259 24.17 25.30 -4.05
C VAL A 259 23.47 26.40 -4.99
N LEU A 260 23.08 27.63 -4.58
CA LEU A 260 22.19 28.63 -5.29
C LEU A 260 22.76 30.11 -5.60
N PRO A 261 22.10 31.31 -5.37
CA PRO A 261 21.61 32.28 -6.42
C PRO A 261 21.88 33.84 -6.22
N HIS A 262 21.25 34.78 -6.99
CA HIS A 262 21.18 36.28 -6.73
C HIS A 262 20.04 37.12 -7.46
N ASN A 263 19.96 38.48 -7.31
CA ASN A 263 18.74 39.35 -7.33
C ASN A 263 18.76 40.72 -8.13
N ALA A 264 17.62 41.45 -8.34
CA ALA A 264 17.49 42.80 -9.01
C ALA A 264 16.15 43.59 -8.77
N ASP A 265 16.06 44.93 -8.99
CA ASP A 265 15.14 45.81 -8.17
C ASP A 265 14.44 47.13 -8.69
N GLN A 266 14.21 47.46 -9.99
CA GLN A 266 13.54 48.78 -10.34
C GLN A 266 12.57 48.90 -11.56
N ALA A 267 11.94 47.81 -12.04
CA ALA A 267 10.99 47.85 -13.19
C ALA A 267 9.50 47.71 -12.80
N VAL A 268 8.57 47.80 -13.77
CA VAL A 268 7.11 47.56 -13.58
C VAL A 268 6.51 46.70 -14.72
N SER A 269 5.82 45.60 -14.38
CA SER A 269 5.16 44.70 -15.35
C SER A 269 3.63 44.82 -15.33
N VAL A 270 2.99 45.20 -16.43
CA VAL A 270 1.53 45.25 -16.58
C VAL A 270 1.03 43.99 -17.31
N VAL A 271 0.17 43.20 -16.65
CA VAL A 271 -0.39 41.95 -17.17
C VAL A 271 -1.86 42.15 -17.57
N VAL A 272 -2.16 41.91 -18.85
CA VAL A 272 -3.48 42.13 -19.44
C VAL A 272 -4.02 40.83 -20.07
N PRO A 273 -4.94 40.11 -19.39
CA PRO A 273 -5.61 38.95 -19.97
C PRO A 273 -6.73 39.41 -20.94
N VAL A 274 -6.73 38.90 -22.17
CA VAL A 274 -7.69 39.32 -23.22
C VAL A 274 -8.36 38.14 -23.91
N MET A 275 -9.61 38.32 -24.34
CA MET A 275 -10.31 37.35 -25.19
C MET A 275 -11.34 38.05 -26.09
N ASN A 276 -11.03 38.15 -27.39
CA ASN A 276 -11.79 38.90 -28.39
C ASN A 276 -11.95 40.39 -28.04
N GLU A 277 -10.83 41.11 -27.95
CA GLU A 277 -10.72 42.52 -27.56
C GLU A 277 -10.01 43.34 -28.66
N GLU A 278 -10.28 43.04 -29.93
CA GLU A 278 -9.57 43.64 -31.08
C GLU A 278 -9.75 45.16 -31.23
N ALA A 279 -10.83 45.72 -30.69
CA ALA A 279 -11.13 47.16 -30.79
C ALA A 279 -10.40 48.03 -29.75
N SER A 280 -10.05 47.47 -28.58
CA SER A 280 -9.54 48.22 -27.42
C SER A 280 -8.01 48.19 -27.28
N LEU A 281 -7.36 47.10 -27.69
CA LEU A 281 -5.93 46.83 -27.43
C LEU A 281 -4.98 47.98 -27.77
N ARG A 282 -5.14 48.63 -28.93
CA ARG A 282 -4.23 49.71 -29.37
C ARG A 282 -4.35 50.96 -28.51
N GLU A 283 -5.57 51.32 -28.11
CA GLU A 283 -5.83 52.49 -27.28
C GLU A 283 -5.40 52.23 -25.82
N LEU A 284 -5.55 50.99 -25.34
CA LEU A 284 -5.05 50.58 -24.03
C LEU A 284 -3.52 50.66 -23.95
N HIS A 285 -2.81 50.16 -24.97
CA HIS A 285 -1.35 50.30 -25.09
C HIS A 285 -0.93 51.78 -25.12
N ARG A 286 -1.57 52.60 -25.97
CA ARG A 286 -1.30 54.04 -26.07
C ARG A 286 -1.46 54.77 -24.73
N GLN A 287 -2.49 54.43 -23.94
CA GLN A 287 -2.70 55.02 -22.61
C GLN A 287 -1.71 54.49 -21.56
N LEU A 288 -1.26 53.24 -21.65
CA LEU A 288 -0.24 52.67 -20.77
C LEU A 288 1.14 53.31 -20.99
N THR A 289 1.59 53.39 -22.24
CA THR A 289 2.89 54.01 -22.57
C THR A 289 2.93 55.47 -22.13
N ALA A 290 1.87 56.24 -22.42
CA ALA A 290 1.79 57.65 -22.03
C ALA A 290 1.86 57.88 -20.49
N VAL A 291 1.41 56.94 -19.67
CA VAL A 291 1.51 57.00 -18.20
C VAL A 291 2.92 56.59 -17.73
N ALA A 292 3.54 55.60 -18.35
CA ALA A 292 4.92 55.22 -18.02
C ALA A 292 5.93 56.30 -18.44
N ASP A 293 5.74 56.94 -19.59
CA ASP A 293 6.55 58.07 -20.07
C ASP A 293 6.47 59.29 -19.13
N SER A 294 5.30 59.55 -18.53
CA SER A 294 5.12 60.68 -17.59
C SER A 294 5.69 60.43 -16.19
N GLU A 295 5.80 59.16 -15.76
CA GLU A 295 6.21 58.76 -14.41
C GLU A 295 7.62 58.12 -14.35
N GLY A 296 8.22 57.76 -15.50
CA GLY A 296 9.60 57.29 -15.62
C GLY A 296 9.85 55.81 -15.35
N TYR A 297 8.88 54.92 -15.58
CA TYR A 297 9.00 53.48 -15.28
C TYR A 297 9.60 52.65 -16.44
N ASP A 298 10.51 51.68 -16.18
CA ASP A 298 10.80 50.58 -17.15
C ASP A 298 9.58 49.66 -17.23
N LEU A 299 8.69 49.99 -18.18
CA LEU A 299 7.44 49.31 -18.43
C LEU A 299 7.67 48.01 -19.22
N GLN A 300 7.05 46.92 -18.75
CA GLN A 300 6.84 45.69 -19.51
C GLN A 300 5.34 45.44 -19.63
N VAL A 301 4.77 45.39 -20.84
CA VAL A 301 3.35 45.06 -21.06
C VAL A 301 3.21 43.62 -21.56
N ILE A 302 2.40 42.80 -20.89
CA ILE A 302 2.24 41.38 -21.20
C ILE A 302 0.77 41.11 -21.54
N PHE A 303 0.46 41.02 -22.84
CA PHE A 303 -0.85 40.63 -23.33
C PHE A 303 -0.97 39.10 -23.37
N VAL A 304 -1.99 38.56 -22.71
CA VAL A 304 -2.25 37.11 -22.67
C VAL A 304 -3.57 36.79 -23.36
N ASP A 305 -3.50 36.32 -24.60
CA ASP A 305 -4.62 35.90 -25.43
C ASP A 305 -5.16 34.53 -24.97
N ASP A 306 -6.32 34.53 -24.31
CA ASP A 306 -7.05 33.35 -23.82
C ASP A 306 -7.82 32.63 -24.96
N GLY A 307 -7.15 32.46 -26.10
CA GLY A 307 -7.62 31.72 -27.28
C GLY A 307 -8.67 32.46 -28.13
N SER A 308 -8.42 33.72 -28.45
CA SER A 308 -9.30 34.58 -29.25
C SER A 308 -9.51 34.07 -30.67
N THR A 309 -10.69 34.37 -31.21
CA THR A 309 -11.17 33.96 -32.54
C THR A 309 -11.22 35.09 -33.57
N ASP A 310 -10.89 36.32 -33.17
CA ASP A 310 -10.92 37.55 -33.98
C ASP A 310 -9.48 38.02 -34.31
N ALA A 311 -9.26 39.30 -34.62
CA ALA A 311 -7.94 39.85 -34.92
C ALA A 311 -7.07 40.15 -33.67
N THR A 312 -7.54 39.92 -32.43
CA THR A 312 -6.83 40.24 -31.17
C THR A 312 -5.35 39.82 -31.21
N TRP A 313 -5.05 38.57 -31.60
CA TRP A 313 -3.67 38.09 -31.67
C TRP A 313 -2.80 38.80 -32.72
N ARG A 314 -3.38 39.17 -33.88
CA ARG A 314 -2.67 39.91 -34.93
C ARG A 314 -2.30 41.32 -34.45
N ILE A 315 -3.15 41.92 -33.62
CA ILE A 315 -2.89 43.24 -33.03
C ILE A 315 -1.80 43.14 -31.95
N ILE A 316 -1.81 42.09 -31.11
CA ILE A 316 -0.73 41.83 -30.15
C ILE A 316 0.62 41.64 -30.86
N GLN A 317 0.65 40.90 -31.97
CA GLN A 317 1.84 40.76 -32.81
C GLN A 317 2.32 42.14 -33.32
N GLN A 318 1.42 42.95 -33.90
CA GLN A 318 1.77 44.30 -34.38
C GLN A 318 2.29 45.24 -33.29
N LEU A 319 1.79 45.12 -32.05
CA LEU A 319 2.28 45.92 -30.93
C LEU A 319 3.65 45.43 -30.44
N ALA A 320 3.87 44.11 -30.33
CA ALA A 320 5.16 43.52 -29.94
C ALA A 320 6.25 43.70 -31.01
N ASP A 321 5.88 43.77 -32.28
CA ASP A 321 6.82 44.05 -33.39
C ASP A 321 7.13 45.58 -33.51
N ALA A 322 6.39 46.45 -32.82
CA ALA A 322 6.54 47.92 -32.85
C ALA A 322 7.08 48.55 -31.55
N ASP A 323 6.87 47.90 -30.40
CA ASP A 323 7.31 48.37 -29.08
C ASP A 323 7.97 47.21 -28.29
N ALA A 324 9.24 47.37 -27.97
CA ALA A 324 10.03 46.39 -27.23
C ALA A 324 9.65 46.26 -25.73
N ALA A 325 8.78 47.12 -25.20
CA ALA A 325 8.13 46.90 -23.90
C ALA A 325 7.06 45.78 -23.95
N VAL A 326 6.50 45.49 -25.13
CA VAL A 326 5.34 44.62 -25.29
C VAL A 326 5.74 43.15 -25.51
N GLN A 327 5.04 42.25 -24.84
CA GLN A 327 5.13 40.80 -25.02
C GLN A 327 3.74 40.18 -25.21
N GLY A 328 3.69 39.13 -26.03
CA GLY A 328 2.47 38.41 -26.35
C GLY A 328 2.54 36.93 -25.97
N ILE A 329 1.53 36.42 -25.26
CA ILE A 329 1.36 35.00 -24.98
C ILE A 329 0.02 34.55 -25.55
N ARG A 330 0.01 33.56 -26.46
CA ARG A 330 -1.23 32.97 -26.99
C ARG A 330 -1.52 31.62 -26.39
N PHE A 331 -2.74 31.37 -25.93
CA PHE A 331 -3.20 30.02 -25.57
C PHE A 331 -3.81 29.27 -26.76
N ARG A 332 -3.73 27.93 -26.74
CA ARG A 332 -4.27 27.05 -27.80
C ARG A 332 -5.81 27.02 -27.88
N ARG A 333 -6.48 27.58 -26.89
CA ARG A 333 -7.93 27.72 -26.70
C ARG A 333 -8.17 28.54 -25.43
N ASN A 334 -9.42 28.84 -25.12
CA ASN A 334 -9.78 29.35 -23.79
C ASN A 334 -9.44 28.36 -22.65
N PHE A 335 -8.77 28.87 -21.62
CA PHE A 335 -8.53 28.25 -20.32
C PHE A 335 -9.03 29.12 -19.14
N GLY A 336 -9.32 30.41 -19.37
CA GLY A 336 -9.96 31.32 -18.43
C GLY A 336 -9.00 32.34 -17.79
N LYS A 337 -9.56 33.48 -17.34
CA LYS A 337 -8.83 34.64 -16.80
C LYS A 337 -7.76 34.31 -15.74
N ALA A 338 -8.02 33.37 -14.83
CA ALA A 338 -7.03 32.95 -13.82
C ALA A 338 -5.80 32.23 -14.43
N ALA A 339 -6.01 31.47 -15.50
CA ALA A 339 -4.92 30.80 -16.22
C ALA A 339 -4.11 31.82 -17.03
N ALA A 340 -4.78 32.80 -17.65
CA ALA A 340 -4.15 33.90 -18.38
C ALA A 340 -3.29 34.78 -17.44
N LEU A 341 -3.83 35.19 -16.29
CA LEU A 341 -3.09 35.94 -15.26
C LEU A 341 -1.86 35.16 -14.78
N ARG A 342 -1.98 33.87 -14.47
CA ARG A 342 -0.83 33.04 -14.03
C ARG A 342 0.26 32.93 -15.10
N ALA A 343 -0.09 32.90 -16.39
CA ALA A 343 0.90 32.93 -17.47
C ALA A 343 1.60 34.29 -17.60
N GLY A 344 0.87 35.39 -17.37
CA GLY A 344 1.43 36.74 -17.32
C GLY A 344 2.36 36.94 -16.12
N PHE A 345 1.96 36.52 -14.92
CA PHE A 345 2.79 36.57 -13.71
C PHE A 345 4.08 35.77 -13.88
N ALA A 346 4.01 34.55 -14.45
CA ALA A 346 5.18 33.74 -14.79
C ALA A 346 6.04 34.29 -15.96
N THR A 347 5.75 35.50 -16.45
CA THR A 347 6.47 36.21 -17.52
C THR A 347 6.83 37.66 -17.10
N ALA A 348 6.31 38.13 -15.96
CA ALA A 348 6.61 39.44 -15.38
C ALA A 348 8.01 39.41 -14.74
N THR A 349 8.92 40.26 -15.23
CA THR A 349 10.31 40.33 -14.73
C THR A 349 10.52 41.45 -13.71
N ALA A 350 9.57 42.36 -13.55
CA ALA A 350 9.66 43.49 -12.64
C ALA A 350 9.52 43.12 -11.16
N PRO A 351 10.05 43.91 -10.20
CA PRO A 351 9.71 43.83 -8.79
C PRO A 351 8.23 44.17 -8.50
N ILE A 352 7.57 44.98 -9.33
CA ILE A 352 6.16 45.35 -9.19
C ILE A 352 5.34 44.87 -10.39
N VAL A 353 4.16 44.30 -10.12
CA VAL A 353 3.25 43.74 -11.13
C VAL A 353 1.86 44.35 -11.00
N VAL A 354 1.28 44.80 -12.11
CA VAL A 354 -0.07 45.39 -12.20
C VAL A 354 -0.97 44.50 -13.04
N THR A 355 -2.22 44.28 -12.64
CA THR A 355 -3.26 43.65 -13.47
C THR A 355 -4.29 44.67 -13.90
N MET A 356 -4.82 44.54 -15.11
CA MET A 356 -5.97 45.33 -15.61
C MET A 356 -6.73 44.54 -16.68
N ASP A 357 -7.98 44.91 -16.94
CA ASP A 357 -8.83 44.26 -17.95
C ASP A 357 -8.74 44.96 -19.32
N GLY A 358 -8.80 44.18 -20.41
CA GLY A 358 -8.55 44.64 -21.77
C GLY A 358 -9.67 45.47 -22.43
N ASP A 359 -10.75 45.82 -21.72
CA ASP A 359 -11.98 46.40 -22.29
C ASP A 359 -12.13 47.92 -22.06
N LEU A 360 -11.04 48.60 -21.71
CA LEU A 360 -10.96 50.04 -21.39
C LEU A 360 -11.85 50.52 -20.22
N GLN A 361 -12.46 49.61 -19.45
CA GLN A 361 -13.28 49.99 -18.27
C GLN A 361 -12.45 50.40 -17.04
N ASP A 362 -11.21 49.93 -16.98
CA ASP A 362 -10.20 50.26 -15.98
C ASP A 362 -9.29 51.36 -16.58
N ASP A 363 -9.02 52.41 -15.80
CA ASP A 363 -8.37 53.63 -16.28
C ASP A 363 -6.85 53.59 -16.03
N PRO A 364 -5.98 53.59 -17.06
CA PRO A 364 -4.53 53.52 -16.85
C PRO A 364 -3.95 54.69 -16.05
N ALA A 365 -4.59 55.86 -16.05
CA ALA A 365 -4.16 57.02 -15.25
C ALA A 365 -4.36 56.82 -13.72
N GLU A 366 -5.00 55.74 -13.30
CA GLU A 366 -5.14 55.35 -11.89
C GLU A 366 -3.97 54.46 -11.41
N VAL A 367 -3.10 53.96 -12.31
CA VAL A 367 -1.96 53.10 -11.96
C VAL A 367 -0.98 53.78 -10.99
N PRO A 368 -0.54 55.04 -11.16
CA PRO A 368 0.41 55.68 -10.23
C PRO A 368 -0.14 55.77 -8.80
N LYS A 369 -1.46 55.94 -8.63
CA LYS A 369 -2.10 55.98 -7.30
C LYS A 369 -2.08 54.62 -6.57
N LEU A 370 -2.01 53.52 -7.32
CA LEU A 370 -1.84 52.17 -6.77
C LEU A 370 -0.37 51.91 -6.41
N LEU A 371 0.57 52.37 -7.25
CA LEU A 371 2.01 52.27 -7.00
C LEU A 371 2.43 53.10 -5.77
N ALA A 372 1.89 54.31 -5.60
CA ALA A 372 2.10 55.16 -4.41
C ALA A 372 1.53 54.61 -3.09
N ARG A 373 0.79 53.49 -3.13
CA ARG A 373 0.45 52.69 -1.93
C ARG A 373 1.39 51.53 -1.68
N LEU A 374 2.07 51.03 -2.70
CA LEU A 374 3.10 49.99 -2.55
C LEU A 374 4.44 50.57 -2.06
N ASP A 375 4.67 51.86 -2.28
CA ASP A 375 5.83 52.63 -1.81
C ASP A 375 6.05 52.48 -0.29
N PRO A 376 7.25 52.06 0.18
CA PRO A 376 7.58 52.01 1.61
C PRO A 376 7.38 53.33 2.36
N ASP A 377 7.63 54.48 1.69
CA ASP A 377 7.52 55.81 2.28
C ASP A 377 6.08 56.37 2.27
N SER A 378 5.11 55.57 1.81
CA SER A 378 3.67 55.88 1.89
C SER A 378 3.24 56.12 3.35
N PRO A 379 2.32 57.06 3.66
CA PRO A 379 1.98 57.44 5.04
C PRO A 379 1.49 56.30 5.96
N ASP A 380 0.98 55.22 5.37
CA ASP A 380 0.56 54.00 6.09
C ASP A 380 1.72 53.01 6.34
N GLY A 381 2.96 53.36 5.97
CA GLY A 381 4.16 52.52 6.05
C GLY A 381 4.22 51.41 5.01
N GLY A 382 3.82 51.72 3.77
CA GLY A 382 3.78 50.81 2.61
C GLY A 382 2.75 49.67 2.67
N TYR A 383 2.37 49.19 1.49
CA TYR A 383 1.55 47.99 1.29
C TYR A 383 2.20 47.04 0.27
N ASP A 384 1.69 45.82 0.23
CA ASP A 384 2.20 44.77 -0.67
C ASP A 384 1.22 44.48 -1.81
N VAL A 385 -0.06 44.79 -1.59
CA VAL A 385 -1.15 44.67 -2.57
C VAL A 385 -2.07 45.89 -2.47
N ALA A 386 -2.31 46.57 -3.60
CA ALA A 386 -3.27 47.65 -3.72
C ALA A 386 -4.38 47.26 -4.72
N SER A 387 -5.64 47.27 -4.28
CA SER A 387 -6.79 46.91 -5.11
C SER A 387 -7.62 48.14 -5.48
N GLY A 388 -7.98 48.31 -6.75
CA GLY A 388 -8.96 49.33 -7.14
C GLY A 388 -10.34 49.09 -6.51
N TRP A 389 -10.99 50.16 -6.05
CA TRP A 389 -12.39 50.18 -5.61
C TRP A 389 -13.22 51.13 -6.47
N LYS A 390 -14.20 50.57 -7.17
CA LYS A 390 -15.11 51.29 -8.07
C LYS A 390 -16.30 51.87 -7.28
N ARG A 391 -16.11 53.01 -6.60
CA ARG A 391 -17.12 53.62 -5.71
C ARG A 391 -18.42 54.00 -6.43
N LEU A 392 -18.33 54.59 -7.63
CA LEU A 392 -19.47 55.04 -8.44
C LEU A 392 -19.85 54.02 -9.54
N ARG A 393 -20.34 52.84 -9.15
CA ARG A 393 -20.86 51.85 -10.11
C ARG A 393 -22.14 52.32 -10.81
N LYS A 394 -22.11 52.35 -12.15
CA LYS A 394 -23.25 52.58 -13.05
C LYS A 394 -24.07 51.30 -13.37
N ASP A 395 -23.94 50.26 -12.54
CA ASP A 395 -24.60 48.96 -12.71
C ASP A 395 -26.10 48.97 -12.35
N PRO A 396 -26.93 48.14 -13.02
CA PRO A 396 -28.30 47.86 -12.59
C PRO A 396 -28.42 47.34 -11.15
N TRP A 397 -29.49 47.75 -10.46
CA TRP A 397 -29.72 47.45 -9.04
C TRP A 397 -29.65 45.94 -8.70
N HIS A 398 -30.16 45.09 -9.60
CA HIS A 398 -30.19 43.63 -9.44
C HIS A 398 -28.81 42.96 -9.58
N LYS A 399 -27.80 43.65 -10.14
CA LYS A 399 -26.39 43.23 -10.10
C LYS A 399 -25.68 43.79 -8.87
N ARG A 400 -26.02 45.02 -8.47
CA ARG A 400 -25.42 45.73 -7.32
C ARG A 400 -25.68 45.04 -5.98
N TRP A 401 -26.93 44.64 -5.70
CA TRP A 401 -27.30 43.99 -4.43
C TRP A 401 -26.57 42.66 -4.17
N PRO A 402 -26.57 41.66 -5.07
CA PRO A 402 -25.83 40.41 -4.86
C PRO A 402 -24.32 40.63 -4.70
N SER A 403 -23.73 41.61 -5.40
CA SER A 403 -22.31 41.94 -5.25
C SER A 403 -21.99 42.52 -3.87
N LEU A 404 -22.88 43.32 -3.29
CA LEU A 404 -22.70 43.88 -1.93
C LEU A 404 -22.74 42.77 -0.87
N VAL A 405 -23.74 41.88 -0.95
CA VAL A 405 -23.87 40.73 -0.03
C VAL A 405 -22.68 39.78 -0.17
N PHE A 406 -22.24 39.48 -1.40
CA PHE A 406 -21.07 38.64 -1.64
C PHE A 406 -19.78 39.27 -1.07
N ASN A 407 -19.50 40.54 -1.40
CA ASN A 407 -18.28 41.20 -0.91
C ASN A 407 -18.28 41.30 0.63
N ALA A 408 -19.40 41.70 1.26
CA ALA A 408 -19.51 41.77 2.71
C ALA A 408 -19.33 40.39 3.40
N MET A 409 -19.85 39.32 2.79
CA MET A 409 -19.64 37.95 3.25
C MET A 409 -18.18 37.51 3.13
N VAL A 410 -17.51 37.84 2.02
CA VAL A 410 -16.07 37.58 1.84
C VAL A 410 -15.27 38.32 2.90
N SER A 411 -15.39 39.66 3.01
CA SER A 411 -14.61 40.47 3.95
C SER A 411 -14.81 40.04 5.42
N ARG A 412 -16.00 39.57 5.79
CA ARG A 412 -16.29 39.05 7.14
C ARG A 412 -15.71 37.64 7.38
N LEU A 413 -15.57 36.81 6.35
CA LEU A 413 -15.01 35.45 6.46
C LEU A 413 -13.49 35.41 6.33
N THR A 414 -12.89 36.30 5.53
CA THR A 414 -11.45 36.40 5.29
C THR A 414 -10.76 37.38 6.23
N LYS A 415 -11.52 38.27 6.88
CA LYS A 415 -11.07 39.47 7.62
C LYS A 415 -10.41 40.57 6.75
N VAL A 416 -10.26 40.35 5.45
CA VAL A 416 -9.65 41.31 4.51
C VAL A 416 -10.70 42.37 4.15
N LYS A 417 -10.50 43.61 4.59
CA LYS A 417 -11.45 44.72 4.41
C LYS A 417 -11.31 45.37 3.03
N LEU A 418 -11.89 44.75 2.01
CA LEU A 418 -12.05 45.34 0.68
C LEU A 418 -13.53 45.48 0.33
N HIS A 419 -13.94 46.65 -0.18
CA HIS A 419 -15.28 46.90 -0.69
C HIS A 419 -15.51 46.27 -2.07
N ASP A 420 -14.46 46.10 -2.88
CA ASP A 420 -14.55 45.45 -4.20
C ASP A 420 -13.43 44.45 -4.53
N HIS A 421 -13.65 43.19 -4.14
CA HIS A 421 -12.77 42.08 -4.52
C HIS A 421 -12.70 41.82 -6.04
N ASN A 422 -13.72 42.23 -6.82
CA ASN A 422 -13.85 41.85 -8.23
C ASN A 422 -13.22 42.84 -9.23
N CYS A 423 -12.56 43.91 -8.77
CA CYS A 423 -11.86 44.85 -9.65
C CYS A 423 -10.76 44.16 -10.47
N GLY A 424 -10.57 44.57 -11.74
CA GLY A 424 -9.45 44.12 -12.58
C GLY A 424 -8.16 44.84 -12.23
N LEU A 425 -8.23 46.17 -12.20
CA LEU A 425 -7.15 47.07 -11.80
C LEU A 425 -6.68 46.83 -10.37
N LYS A 426 -5.47 46.26 -10.23
CA LYS A 426 -4.79 45.96 -8.95
C LYS A 426 -3.27 45.98 -9.16
N ALA A 427 -2.50 46.36 -8.14
CA ALA A 427 -1.04 46.32 -8.14
C ALA A 427 -0.52 45.45 -6.98
N TYR A 428 0.60 44.78 -7.20
CA TYR A 428 1.21 43.81 -6.28
C TYR A 428 2.73 43.91 -6.34
N ARG A 429 3.42 43.63 -5.23
CA ARG A 429 4.83 43.22 -5.27
C ARG A 429 4.94 41.84 -5.93
N ARG A 430 5.96 41.59 -6.77
CA ARG A 430 6.10 40.32 -7.53
C ARG A 430 6.17 39.11 -6.62
N GLU A 431 6.90 39.21 -5.51
CA GLU A 431 6.98 38.20 -4.45
C GLU A 431 5.58 37.71 -3.99
N ALA A 432 4.64 38.65 -3.77
CA ALA A 432 3.27 38.35 -3.36
C ALA A 432 2.42 37.63 -4.42
N LEU A 433 2.92 37.49 -5.66
CA LEU A 433 2.32 36.71 -6.74
C LEU A 433 3.05 35.38 -7.00
N GLU A 434 4.35 35.30 -6.68
CA GLU A 434 5.13 34.06 -6.76
C GLU A 434 4.64 33.02 -5.73
N GLU A 435 4.16 33.46 -4.56
CA GLU A 435 3.58 32.59 -3.53
C GLU A 435 2.09 32.23 -3.75
N VAL A 436 1.43 32.74 -4.81
CA VAL A 436 -0.03 32.65 -4.97
C VAL A 436 -0.45 31.84 -6.20
N GLN A 437 -0.81 30.57 -5.99
CA GLN A 437 -1.30 29.68 -7.05
C GLN A 437 -2.74 30.00 -7.50
N LEU A 438 -2.88 30.46 -8.75
CA LEU A 438 -4.19 30.72 -9.37
C LEU A 438 -4.69 29.56 -10.26
N TYR A 439 -5.98 29.25 -10.10
CA TYR A 439 -6.78 28.40 -10.99
C TYR A 439 -8.28 28.74 -10.92
N GLY A 440 -9.05 28.38 -11.95
CA GLY A 440 -10.51 28.56 -11.97
C GLY A 440 -10.99 29.99 -11.71
N GLU A 441 -11.96 30.15 -10.80
CA GLU A 441 -12.52 31.45 -10.41
C GLU A 441 -11.76 32.12 -9.24
N LEU A 442 -10.52 31.69 -8.94
CA LEU A 442 -9.71 32.25 -7.82
C LEU A 442 -9.12 33.64 -8.12
N HIS A 443 -9.14 34.10 -9.37
CA HIS A 443 -8.59 35.40 -9.79
C HIS A 443 -9.25 36.64 -9.14
N ARG A 444 -10.41 36.50 -8.49
CA ARG A 444 -11.03 37.56 -7.67
C ARG A 444 -10.50 37.60 -6.22
N PHE A 445 -9.83 36.53 -5.79
CA PHE A 445 -9.35 36.34 -4.43
C PHE A 445 -7.84 36.56 -4.30
N VAL A 446 -7.11 37.03 -5.33
CA VAL A 446 -5.65 37.24 -5.23
C VAL A 446 -5.26 38.08 -4.00
N PRO A 447 -5.88 39.25 -3.70
CA PRO A 447 -5.56 40.00 -2.48
C PRO A 447 -5.86 39.26 -1.17
N VAL A 448 -6.82 38.34 -1.18
CA VAL A 448 -7.15 37.47 -0.02
C VAL A 448 -6.12 36.36 0.13
N LEU A 449 -5.59 35.83 -0.97
CA LEU A 449 -4.54 34.80 -0.96
C LEU A 449 -3.20 35.42 -0.52
N CYS A 450 -2.83 36.59 -1.04
CA CYS A 450 -1.67 37.34 -0.56
C CYS A 450 -1.81 37.65 0.95
N ALA A 451 -2.95 38.19 1.38
CA ALA A 451 -3.20 38.50 2.80
C ALA A 451 -3.25 37.26 3.71
N ALA A 452 -3.50 36.06 3.17
CA ALA A 452 -3.39 34.81 3.92
C ALA A 452 -1.92 34.40 4.15
N GLN A 453 -0.99 34.76 3.25
CA GLN A 453 0.46 34.62 3.44
C GLN A 453 1.06 35.76 4.30
N GLY A 454 0.26 36.75 4.70
CA GLY A 454 0.66 37.85 5.59
C GLY A 454 0.86 39.21 4.89
N TYR A 455 0.81 39.25 3.56
CA TYR A 455 0.97 40.49 2.78
C TYR A 455 -0.14 41.53 3.08
N ARG A 456 0.27 42.79 3.23
CA ARG A 456 -0.60 43.92 3.57
C ARG A 456 -1.39 44.36 2.33
N ALA A 457 -2.67 44.00 2.30
CA ALA A 457 -3.62 44.44 1.26
C ALA A 457 -4.37 45.72 1.63
N THR A 458 -4.52 46.64 0.68
CA THR A 458 -5.29 47.89 0.79
C THR A 458 -6.20 48.11 -0.42
N GLU A 459 -7.05 49.13 -0.35
CA GLU A 459 -7.88 49.61 -1.47
C GLU A 459 -7.62 51.08 -1.82
N VAL A 460 -7.74 51.40 -3.11
CA VAL A 460 -7.64 52.74 -3.66
C VAL A 460 -8.93 53.04 -4.42
N GLU A 461 -9.56 54.19 -4.17
CA GLU A 461 -10.71 54.62 -4.98
C GLU A 461 -10.26 54.95 -6.40
N VAL A 462 -10.83 54.26 -7.40
CA VAL A 462 -10.46 54.41 -8.81
C VAL A 462 -11.67 54.74 -9.67
N ASN A 463 -11.43 55.51 -10.74
CA ASN A 463 -12.42 55.79 -11.76
C ASN A 463 -12.89 54.51 -12.47
N HIS A 464 -14.10 54.53 -13.04
CA HIS A 464 -14.64 53.40 -13.80
C HIS A 464 -15.42 53.89 -15.03
N ARG A 465 -14.86 53.61 -16.20
CA ARG A 465 -15.44 53.99 -17.49
C ARG A 465 -16.59 53.05 -17.87
N ALA A 466 -17.56 53.57 -18.62
CA ALA A 466 -18.63 52.73 -19.17
C ALA A 466 -18.05 51.82 -20.26
N ARG A 467 -18.61 50.62 -20.44
CA ARG A 467 -18.14 49.71 -21.50
C ARG A 467 -18.66 50.21 -22.85
N GLU A 468 -17.75 50.56 -23.74
CA GLU A 468 -18.08 51.07 -25.08
C GLU A 468 -18.38 49.94 -26.08
N HIS A 469 -17.81 48.74 -25.89
CA HIS A 469 -17.97 47.59 -26.78
C HIS A 469 -18.22 46.25 -26.04
N GLY A 470 -19.10 45.40 -26.57
CA GLY A 470 -19.25 43.98 -26.17
C GLY A 470 -20.30 43.64 -25.09
N HIS A 471 -20.94 42.47 -25.22
CA HIS A 471 -22.03 42.00 -24.33
C HIS A 471 -21.55 41.24 -23.07
N SER A 472 -22.26 41.39 -21.93
CA SER A 472 -21.92 40.70 -20.66
C SER A 472 -22.45 39.26 -20.60
N LYS A 473 -21.56 38.27 -20.50
CA LYS A 473 -21.85 36.81 -20.61
C LYS A 473 -22.11 36.09 -19.26
N TYR A 474 -22.75 36.72 -18.26
CA TYR A 474 -22.83 36.17 -16.89
C TYR A 474 -24.27 35.98 -16.36
N GLY A 475 -24.52 34.87 -15.64
CA GLY A 475 -25.85 34.49 -15.13
C GLY A 475 -25.85 33.78 -13.77
N VAL A 476 -27.04 33.39 -13.31
CA VAL A 476 -27.37 33.03 -11.91
C VAL A 476 -26.52 31.88 -11.32
N THR A 477 -26.09 30.92 -12.14
CA THR A 477 -25.22 29.81 -11.71
C THR A 477 -23.88 30.27 -11.12
N ARG A 478 -23.47 31.53 -11.34
CA ARG A 478 -22.30 32.14 -10.70
C ARG A 478 -22.46 32.33 -9.18
N ILE A 479 -23.67 32.48 -8.65
CA ILE A 479 -23.91 32.68 -7.21
C ILE A 479 -23.60 31.39 -6.42
N LEU A 480 -24.16 30.26 -6.85
CA LEU A 480 -23.95 28.97 -6.18
C LEU A 480 -22.48 28.52 -6.29
N LYS A 481 -21.84 28.73 -7.46
CA LYS A 481 -20.40 28.54 -7.62
C LYS A 481 -19.63 29.44 -6.66
N GLY A 482 -19.91 30.74 -6.62
CA GLY A 482 -19.23 31.69 -5.74
C GLY A 482 -19.29 31.33 -4.25
N LEU A 483 -20.38 30.71 -3.79
CA LEU A 483 -20.47 30.19 -2.42
C LEU A 483 -19.58 28.95 -2.20
N LEU A 484 -19.61 27.99 -3.13
CA LEU A 484 -18.74 26.80 -3.10
C LEU A 484 -17.25 27.16 -3.23
N ASP A 485 -16.92 28.13 -4.08
CA ASP A 485 -15.58 28.68 -4.23
C ASP A 485 -15.13 29.38 -2.94
N LEU A 486 -16.01 30.08 -2.22
CA LEU A 486 -15.67 30.72 -0.94
C LEU A 486 -15.49 29.71 0.20
N ILE A 487 -16.28 28.63 0.22
CA ILE A 487 -16.03 27.47 1.10
C ILE A 487 -14.68 26.84 0.77
N THR A 488 -14.37 26.70 -0.52
CA THR A 488 -13.10 26.14 -1.02
C THR A 488 -11.91 27.03 -0.64
N VAL A 489 -12.00 28.36 -0.83
CA VAL A 489 -10.97 29.32 -0.38
C VAL A 489 -10.78 29.24 1.12
N LYS A 490 -11.84 29.29 1.92
CA LYS A 490 -11.75 29.20 3.38
C LYS A 490 -11.15 27.85 3.84
N PHE A 491 -11.42 26.77 3.11
CA PHE A 491 -10.78 25.48 3.36
C PHE A 491 -9.30 25.50 2.98
N LEU A 492 -8.93 26.05 1.81
CA LEU A 492 -7.54 26.14 1.35
C LEU A 492 -6.69 27.01 2.29
N THR A 493 -7.11 28.26 2.56
CA THR A 493 -6.34 29.24 3.36
C THR A 493 -6.36 28.94 4.87
N GLY A 494 -7.24 28.06 5.35
CA GLY A 494 -7.34 27.69 6.77
C GLY A 494 -6.89 26.26 7.10
N TYR A 495 -6.99 25.34 6.13
CA TYR A 495 -6.86 23.90 6.32
C TYR A 495 -6.25 23.14 5.12
N GLY A 496 -5.92 23.81 4.00
CA GLY A 496 -5.52 23.15 2.75
C GLY A 496 -4.23 22.34 2.88
N GLU A 497 -3.25 22.90 3.55
CA GLU A 497 -1.99 22.24 3.94
C GLU A 497 -2.18 21.19 5.05
N ARG A 498 -3.30 21.24 5.77
CA ARG A 498 -3.56 20.43 6.96
C ARG A 498 -4.91 19.69 6.91
N PRO A 499 -5.23 18.88 5.86
CA PRO A 499 -6.50 18.14 5.78
C PRO A 499 -6.78 17.24 6.99
N GLN A 500 -5.70 16.73 7.61
CA GLN A 500 -5.75 15.92 8.84
C GLN A 500 -6.37 16.66 10.04
N HIS A 501 -6.29 17.99 10.11
CA HIS A 501 -6.90 18.75 11.21
C HIS A 501 -8.44 18.80 11.12
N VAL A 502 -9.00 18.70 9.91
CA VAL A 502 -10.46 18.65 9.71
C VAL A 502 -10.96 17.21 9.65
N LEU A 503 -10.45 16.42 8.70
CA LEU A 503 -10.91 15.04 8.48
C LEU A 503 -10.45 14.11 9.60
N GLY A 504 -9.19 14.24 10.03
CA GLY A 504 -8.69 13.52 11.20
C GLY A 504 -9.26 14.05 12.52
N GLY A 505 -9.65 15.32 12.61
CA GLY A 505 -10.38 15.86 13.77
C GLY A 505 -11.76 15.22 13.93
N VAL A 506 -12.57 15.20 12.86
CA VAL A 506 -13.86 14.48 12.82
C VAL A 506 -13.67 12.98 13.03
N GLY A 507 -12.64 12.39 12.42
CA GLY A 507 -12.30 10.98 12.57
C GLY A 507 -11.92 10.60 14.00
N LEU A 508 -11.16 11.44 14.70
CA LEU A 508 -10.79 11.26 16.10
C LEU A 508 -12.00 11.37 17.04
N LEU A 509 -12.91 12.31 16.79
CA LEU A 509 -14.16 12.43 17.54
C LEU A 509 -15.06 11.20 17.35
N GLY A 510 -15.23 10.72 16.11
CA GLY A 510 -15.96 9.49 15.82
C GLY A 510 -15.33 8.26 16.45
N PHE A 511 -14.02 8.09 16.28
CA PHE A 511 -13.27 6.97 16.86
C PHE A 511 -13.29 6.97 18.39
N GLY A 512 -13.16 8.15 19.01
CA GLY A 512 -13.23 8.34 20.45
C GLY A 512 -14.63 8.06 21.01
N ALA A 513 -15.68 8.57 20.37
CA ALA A 513 -17.07 8.29 20.77
C ALA A 513 -17.42 6.80 20.66
N GLY A 514 -17.00 6.14 19.57
CA GLY A 514 -17.12 4.68 19.44
C GLY A 514 -16.34 3.93 20.53
N GLY A 515 -15.10 4.34 20.80
CA GLY A 515 -14.25 3.74 21.84
C GLY A 515 -14.85 3.87 23.24
N VAL A 516 -15.38 5.05 23.60
CA VAL A 516 -16.10 5.28 24.86
C VAL A 516 -17.36 4.41 24.95
N GLY A 517 -18.11 4.26 23.85
CA GLY A 517 -19.25 3.35 23.78
C GLY A 517 -18.86 1.89 24.02
N LEU A 518 -17.78 1.40 23.40
CA LEU A 518 -17.25 0.05 23.62
C LEU A 518 -16.76 -0.15 25.06
N VAL A 519 -16.08 0.83 25.66
CA VAL A 519 -15.62 0.76 27.06
C VAL A 519 -16.81 0.75 28.03
N TYR A 520 -17.83 1.59 27.82
CA TYR A 520 -19.06 1.59 28.61
C TYR A 520 -19.79 0.23 28.53
N LEU A 521 -19.92 -0.33 27.33
CA LEU A 521 -20.53 -1.65 27.13
C LEU A 521 -19.71 -2.77 27.78
N ALA A 522 -18.38 -2.72 27.70
CA ALA A 522 -17.50 -3.68 28.38
C ALA A 522 -17.60 -3.60 29.91
N VAL A 523 -17.63 -2.39 30.49
CA VAL A 523 -17.83 -2.19 31.94
C VAL A 523 -19.20 -2.72 32.37
N ARG A 524 -20.27 -2.39 31.63
CA ARG A 524 -21.61 -2.94 31.92
C ARG A 524 -21.68 -4.46 31.79
N TRP A 525 -21.00 -5.04 30.81
CA TRP A 525 -20.91 -6.49 30.65
C TRP A 525 -20.22 -7.15 31.85
N VAL A 526 -19.08 -6.61 32.31
CA VAL A 526 -18.40 -7.09 33.53
C VAL A 526 -19.31 -6.96 34.75
N VAL A 527 -19.92 -5.80 35.00
CA VAL A 527 -20.83 -5.57 36.14
C VAL A 527 -21.99 -6.57 36.14
N SER A 528 -22.58 -6.84 34.97
CA SER A 528 -23.66 -7.84 34.79
C SER A 528 -23.24 -9.31 35.02
N ARG A 529 -21.97 -9.55 35.34
CA ARG A 529 -21.39 -10.88 35.62
C ARG A 529 -20.68 -10.95 36.97
N THR A 530 -20.37 -9.82 37.61
CA THR A 530 -19.65 -9.77 38.89
C THR A 530 -20.45 -9.18 40.05
N VAL A 531 -21.52 -8.43 39.79
CA VAL A 531 -22.35 -7.79 40.83
C VAL A 531 -23.72 -8.47 40.91
N PRO A 532 -24.09 -9.09 42.05
CA PRO A 532 -25.42 -9.65 42.25
C PRO A 532 -26.52 -8.59 42.07
N GLY A 533 -27.62 -8.96 41.41
CA GLY A 533 -28.78 -8.08 41.19
C GLY A 533 -28.84 -7.36 39.84
N PHE A 534 -27.85 -7.52 38.95
CA PHE A 534 -27.92 -7.04 37.57
C PHE A 534 -28.21 -8.18 36.58
N GLU A 535 -29.12 -7.94 35.63
CA GLU A 535 -29.38 -8.89 34.54
C GLU A 535 -28.17 -9.01 33.59
N PRO A 536 -27.82 -10.23 33.10
CA PRO A 536 -26.70 -10.43 32.18
C PRO A 536 -26.84 -9.61 30.90
N LEU A 537 -25.85 -8.78 30.56
CA LEU A 537 -25.90 -7.99 29.33
C LEU A 537 -25.52 -8.84 28.10
N HIS A 538 -26.45 -9.03 27.19
CA HIS A 538 -26.19 -9.67 25.90
C HIS A 538 -25.78 -8.62 24.86
N LEU A 539 -24.46 -8.47 24.69
CA LEU A 539 -23.86 -7.41 23.85
C LEU A 539 -24.31 -7.45 22.37
N HIS A 540 -24.65 -8.64 21.85
CA HIS A 540 -25.06 -8.81 20.44
C HIS A 540 -26.48 -8.30 20.17
N ASP A 541 -27.34 -8.25 21.19
CA ASP A 541 -28.71 -7.75 21.06
C ASP A 541 -28.79 -6.23 21.29
N THR A 542 -27.64 -5.60 21.57
CA THR A 542 -27.54 -4.17 21.93
C THR A 542 -27.15 -3.33 20.72
N ALA A 543 -28.09 -2.57 20.15
CA ALA A 543 -27.84 -1.68 19.00
C ALA A 543 -26.64 -0.72 19.18
N ALA A 544 -26.38 -0.28 20.41
CA ALA A 544 -25.22 0.56 20.73
C ALA A 544 -23.86 -0.10 20.42
N LEU A 545 -23.75 -1.43 20.42
CA LEU A 545 -22.53 -2.13 20.00
C LEU A 545 -22.24 -1.85 18.53
N TYR A 546 -23.24 -2.00 17.66
CA TYR A 546 -23.11 -1.78 16.22
C TYR A 546 -22.82 -0.31 15.90
N TYR A 547 -23.49 0.64 16.58
CA TYR A 547 -23.17 2.06 16.42
C TYR A 547 -21.75 2.41 16.90
N SER A 548 -21.30 1.84 18.01
CA SER A 548 -19.94 2.07 18.52
C SER A 548 -18.86 1.49 17.59
N LEU A 549 -19.08 0.28 17.07
CA LEU A 549 -18.20 -0.34 16.06
C LEU A 549 -18.19 0.46 14.75
N ALA A 550 -19.34 0.93 14.27
CA ALA A 550 -19.44 1.77 13.08
C ALA A 550 -18.73 3.12 13.27
N LEU A 551 -18.87 3.76 14.44
CA LEU A 551 -18.16 4.99 14.79
C LEU A 551 -16.64 4.80 14.85
N CYS A 552 -16.15 3.67 15.39
CA CYS A 552 -14.72 3.32 15.32
C CYS A 552 -14.25 3.06 13.87
N LEU A 553 -15.04 2.35 13.06
CA LEU A 553 -14.68 2.04 11.68
C LEU A 553 -14.63 3.32 10.83
N VAL A 554 -15.70 4.11 10.82
CA VAL A 554 -15.80 5.37 10.07
C VAL A 554 -14.80 6.39 10.62
N GLY A 555 -14.62 6.48 11.94
CA GLY A 555 -13.61 7.34 12.56
C GLY A 555 -12.18 7.02 12.10
N SER A 556 -11.82 5.74 12.04
CA SER A 556 -10.50 5.31 11.54
C SER A 556 -10.33 5.53 10.03
N GLN A 557 -11.41 5.42 9.25
CA GLN A 557 -11.42 5.79 7.83
C GLN A 557 -11.20 7.30 7.64
N PHE A 558 -11.89 8.17 8.38
CA PHE A 558 -11.69 9.62 8.32
C PHE A 558 -10.29 10.06 8.79
N LEU A 559 -9.73 9.42 9.80
CA LEU A 559 -8.33 9.58 10.22
C LEU A 559 -7.34 9.16 9.11
N SER A 560 -7.63 8.06 8.41
CA SER A 560 -6.79 7.57 7.31
C SER A 560 -6.88 8.46 6.07
N VAL A 561 -8.08 8.93 5.71
CA VAL A 561 -8.29 9.84 4.57
C VAL A 561 -7.75 11.24 4.87
N GLY A 562 -7.82 11.71 6.11
CA GLY A 562 -7.18 12.96 6.52
C GLY A 562 -5.65 12.91 6.43
N LEU A 563 -5.05 11.80 6.85
CA LEU A 563 -3.60 11.56 6.74
C LEU A 563 -3.17 11.41 5.28
N LEU A 564 -3.90 10.60 4.49
CA LEU A 564 -3.68 10.48 3.05
C LEU A 564 -3.84 11.83 2.34
N GLY A 565 -4.84 12.63 2.72
CA GLY A 565 -5.02 13.99 2.21
C GLY A 565 -3.82 14.89 2.52
N ALA A 566 -3.31 14.88 3.76
CA ALA A 566 -2.11 15.63 4.13
C ALA A 566 -0.85 15.17 3.38
N MET A 567 -0.65 13.85 3.23
CA MET A 567 0.44 13.30 2.43
C MET A 567 0.29 13.68 0.95
N ILE A 568 -0.91 13.58 0.38
CA ILE A 568 -1.19 13.96 -1.00
C ILE A 568 -0.94 15.46 -1.21
N THR A 569 -1.31 16.34 -0.28
CA THR A 569 -0.97 17.77 -0.37
C THR A 569 0.55 17.97 -0.34
N ALA A 570 1.27 17.31 0.58
CA ALA A 570 2.73 17.40 0.69
C ALA A 570 3.52 16.74 -0.47
N PHE A 571 2.86 15.95 -1.33
CA PHE A 571 3.45 15.35 -2.53
C PHE A 571 2.96 15.97 -3.85
N LEU A 572 1.78 16.61 -3.86
CA LEU A 572 1.23 17.31 -5.05
C LEU A 572 1.54 18.81 -5.07
N SER A 573 2.27 19.34 -4.08
CA SER A 573 2.86 20.68 -4.09
C SER A 573 4.01 20.77 -5.11
N GLN A 574 3.69 20.58 -6.40
CA GLN A 574 4.57 20.75 -7.54
C GLN A 574 3.85 21.55 -8.63
N ASP A 575 4.38 22.73 -8.94
CA ASP A 575 3.72 23.68 -9.84
C ASP A 575 3.54 23.14 -11.27
N ARG A 576 2.26 23.00 -11.66
CA ARG A 576 1.85 22.74 -13.03
C ARG A 576 0.98 23.88 -13.54
N PRO A 577 1.32 24.54 -14.66
CA PRO A 577 0.48 25.57 -15.25
C PRO A 577 -0.80 24.96 -15.84
N HIS A 578 -1.96 25.49 -15.48
CA HIS A 578 -3.27 25.02 -15.97
C HIS A 578 -3.64 25.54 -17.37
N TYR A 579 -2.66 25.89 -18.20
CA TYR A 579 -2.81 26.44 -19.55
C TYR A 579 -1.86 25.78 -20.55
N SER A 580 -2.15 25.93 -21.85
CA SER A 580 -1.27 25.46 -22.92
C SER A 580 -1.05 26.55 -23.96
N ILE A 581 0.21 26.95 -24.12
CA ILE A 581 0.63 28.03 -25.01
C ILE A 581 0.75 27.53 -26.46
N ALA A 582 0.25 28.34 -27.39
CA ALA A 582 0.33 28.16 -28.84
C ALA A 582 1.56 28.86 -29.42
N GLU A 583 1.73 30.15 -29.10
CA GLU A 583 2.77 31.06 -29.62
C GLU A 583 3.21 32.00 -28.49
N ARG A 584 4.46 32.50 -28.55
CA ARG A 584 4.98 33.58 -27.70
C ARG A 584 5.68 34.63 -28.57
N ARG A 585 5.62 35.89 -28.14
CA ARG A 585 6.42 37.01 -28.65
C ARG A 585 7.27 37.57 -27.49
N PRO A 586 8.58 37.22 -27.40
CA PRO A 586 9.48 37.65 -26.34
C PRO A 586 10.06 39.06 -26.58
N ARG A 587 10.59 39.71 -25.53
CA ARG A 587 11.33 40.98 -25.61
C ARG A 587 12.49 40.86 -26.62
N SER A 588 12.60 41.79 -27.57
CA SER A 588 13.67 41.81 -28.57
C SER A 588 15.00 42.23 -27.96
N VAL A 589 15.80 41.27 -27.50
CA VAL A 589 17.15 41.51 -26.98
C VAL A 589 18.18 41.39 -28.10
N VAL A 590 19.10 42.35 -28.19
CA VAL A 590 20.12 42.40 -29.24
C VAL A 590 21.30 41.45 -28.94
N MET A 591 21.51 40.50 -29.86
CA MET A 591 22.71 39.66 -30.04
C MET A 591 23.15 38.71 -28.89
N GLY A 592 23.15 37.41 -29.19
CA GLY A 592 23.75 36.38 -28.34
C GLY A 592 23.31 34.96 -28.75
N VAL A 593 24.06 34.31 -29.64
CA VAL A 593 23.73 32.96 -30.15
C VAL A 593 24.39 31.87 -29.30
N ASP A 594 23.59 30.94 -28.77
CA ASP A 594 23.98 29.51 -28.66
C ASP A 594 22.76 28.64 -28.99
N GLU A 595 22.82 27.93 -30.12
CA GLU A 595 21.72 27.08 -30.59
C GLU A 595 21.73 25.71 -29.93
N ARG A 596 20.97 25.53 -28.84
CA ARG A 596 20.65 24.19 -28.31
C ARG A 596 19.15 24.00 -28.13
N GLY A 597 18.50 23.66 -29.24
CA GLY A 597 17.05 23.42 -29.31
C GLY A 597 16.57 22.22 -28.48
N SER A 598 16.28 22.44 -27.19
CA SER A 598 15.51 21.50 -26.39
C SER A 598 14.04 21.57 -26.79
N THR A 599 13.60 20.62 -27.63
CA THR A 599 12.18 20.51 -28.04
C THR A 599 11.34 19.93 -26.90
N ALA A 600 10.99 20.80 -25.95
CA ALA A 600 10.15 20.49 -24.79
C ALA A 600 8.74 20.04 -25.23
N ARG A 601 8.60 18.74 -25.51
CA ARG A 601 7.33 18.11 -25.88
C ARG A 601 6.30 18.33 -24.79
N THR A 602 5.15 18.88 -25.17
CA THR A 602 4.00 19.11 -24.27
C THR A 602 3.40 17.77 -23.80
N GLY A 603 3.93 17.23 -22.71
CA GLY A 603 3.38 16.07 -22.02
C GLY A 603 2.46 16.49 -20.88
N VAL A 604 1.31 15.82 -20.75
CA VAL A 604 0.56 15.82 -19.48
C VAL A 604 1.48 15.19 -18.44
N GLY A 605 1.91 15.97 -17.45
CA GLY A 605 3.01 15.59 -16.57
C GLY A 605 2.75 14.25 -15.88
N THR A 606 3.66 13.30 -16.02
CA THR A 606 3.66 12.08 -15.20
C THR A 606 4.07 12.41 -13.77
N LEU A 607 3.66 11.60 -12.79
CA LEU A 607 4.34 11.56 -11.49
C LEU A 607 5.82 11.24 -11.70
N ASP A 608 6.67 11.76 -10.82
CA ASP A 608 8.04 11.25 -10.70
C ASP A 608 8.00 9.72 -10.51
N PRO A 609 8.81 8.94 -11.25
CA PRO A 609 8.85 7.50 -11.09
C PRO A 609 9.09 7.03 -9.65
N ARG A 610 9.87 7.74 -8.82
CA ARG A 610 10.08 7.34 -7.41
C ARG A 610 8.80 7.53 -6.61
N ALA A 611 8.10 8.65 -6.77
CA ALA A 611 6.78 8.88 -6.17
C ALA A 611 5.76 7.80 -6.58
N ARG A 612 5.70 7.44 -7.87
CA ARG A 612 4.81 6.37 -8.35
C ARG A 612 5.19 4.99 -7.79
N TRP A 613 6.49 4.69 -7.67
CA TRP A 613 6.98 3.48 -6.98
C TRP A 613 6.70 3.45 -5.47
N ILE A 614 6.63 4.61 -4.79
CA ILE A 614 6.17 4.69 -3.39
C ILE A 614 4.68 4.32 -3.29
N VAL A 615 3.84 4.79 -4.23
CA VAL A 615 2.43 4.39 -4.28
C VAL A 615 2.29 2.89 -4.57
N TYR A 616 3.09 2.33 -5.49
CA TYR A 616 3.12 0.87 -5.71
C TYR A 616 3.57 0.10 -4.47
N ALA A 617 4.63 0.53 -3.79
CA ALA A 617 5.08 -0.10 -2.55
C ALA A 617 3.99 -0.05 -1.46
N THR A 618 3.21 1.03 -1.41
CA THR A 618 2.05 1.16 -0.51
C THR A 618 0.92 0.19 -0.88
N LEU A 619 0.58 0.06 -2.18
CA LEU A 619 -0.42 -0.90 -2.67
C LEU A 619 0.02 -2.36 -2.42
N ILE A 620 1.30 -2.67 -2.65
CA ILE A 620 1.90 -3.98 -2.35
C ILE A 620 1.82 -4.26 -0.85
N ALA A 621 2.26 -3.32 0.00
CA ALA A 621 2.22 -3.48 1.45
C ALA A 621 0.79 -3.64 1.99
N ALA A 622 -0.20 -2.95 1.40
CA ALA A 622 -1.61 -3.11 1.75
C ALA A 622 -2.16 -4.50 1.36
N ALA A 623 -1.93 -4.95 0.11
CA ALA A 623 -2.38 -6.27 -0.34
C ALA A 623 -1.69 -7.43 0.39
N VAL A 624 -0.37 -7.31 0.64
CA VAL A 624 0.42 -8.28 1.42
C VAL A 624 0.03 -8.25 2.91
N GLY A 625 -0.28 -7.08 3.47
CA GLY A 625 -0.81 -6.94 4.82
C GLY A 625 -2.20 -7.59 4.97
N GLN A 626 -3.07 -7.42 3.97
CA GLN A 626 -4.37 -8.10 3.91
C GLN A 626 -4.20 -9.62 3.80
N ALA A 627 -3.27 -10.11 2.98
CA ALA A 627 -2.94 -11.53 2.86
C ALA A 627 -2.43 -12.13 4.18
N ALA A 628 -1.48 -11.46 4.85
CA ALA A 628 -0.98 -11.87 6.16
C ALA A 628 -2.10 -11.86 7.22
N GLY A 629 -2.99 -10.85 7.19
CA GLY A 629 -4.18 -10.79 8.03
C GLY A 629 -5.11 -11.99 7.83
N LYS A 630 -5.44 -12.33 6.57
CA LYS A 630 -6.23 -13.54 6.22
C LYS A 630 -5.59 -14.81 6.79
N ILE A 631 -4.30 -15.05 6.53
CA ILE A 631 -3.55 -16.24 6.99
C ILE A 631 -3.57 -16.36 8.53
N MET A 632 -3.32 -15.25 9.24
CA MET A 632 -3.33 -15.25 10.70
C MET A 632 -4.72 -15.50 11.30
N ALA A 633 -5.77 -15.06 10.62
CA ALA A 633 -7.14 -15.10 11.13
C ALA A 633 -7.95 -16.38 10.77
N VAL A 634 -7.35 -17.38 10.11
CA VAL A 634 -7.99 -18.67 9.72
C VAL A 634 -8.66 -19.45 10.88
N ASP A 635 -8.32 -19.17 12.15
CA ASP A 635 -8.91 -19.81 13.36
C ASP A 635 -9.72 -18.82 14.23
N SER A 636 -9.97 -17.59 13.73
CA SER A 636 -10.64 -16.52 14.51
C SER A 636 -12.16 -16.46 14.36
N VAL A 637 -12.75 -17.32 13.54
CA VAL A 637 -14.20 -17.53 13.47
C VAL A 637 -14.63 -18.47 14.59
N ASP A 638 -15.75 -18.17 15.26
CA ASP A 638 -16.26 -18.91 16.41
C ASP A 638 -16.92 -20.25 16.03
N TYR A 639 -16.10 -21.15 15.48
CA TYR A 639 -16.50 -22.51 15.15
C TYR A 639 -16.96 -23.30 16.38
N ARG A 640 -16.51 -22.96 17.59
CA ARG A 640 -16.99 -23.61 18.83
C ARG A 640 -18.47 -23.31 19.07
N ARG A 641 -18.91 -22.07 18.89
CA ARG A 641 -20.33 -21.69 19.00
C ARG A 641 -21.17 -22.27 17.86
N LEU A 642 -20.61 -22.45 16.67
CA LEU A 642 -21.28 -23.14 15.55
C LEU A 642 -21.43 -24.66 15.79
N GLU A 643 -20.37 -25.29 16.31
CA GLU A 643 -20.31 -26.71 16.70
C GLU A 643 -21.27 -27.00 17.85
N GLN A 644 -21.24 -26.19 18.92
CA GLN A 644 -22.21 -26.24 20.01
C GLN A 644 -23.65 -26.00 19.53
N SER A 645 -23.88 -25.09 18.60
CA SER A 645 -25.21 -24.85 18.03
C SER A 645 -25.74 -26.06 17.26
N ARG A 646 -24.92 -26.71 16.41
CA ARG A 646 -25.31 -27.92 15.68
C ARG A 646 -25.52 -29.12 16.60
N VAL A 647 -24.63 -29.32 17.58
CA VAL A 647 -24.78 -30.39 18.60
C VAL A 647 -26.04 -30.16 19.44
N SER A 648 -26.36 -28.92 19.83
CA SER A 648 -27.63 -28.60 20.51
C SER A 648 -28.83 -28.91 19.62
N GLN A 649 -28.86 -28.38 18.38
CA GLN A 649 -29.99 -28.62 17.47
C GLN A 649 -30.21 -30.11 17.15
N ALA A 650 -29.16 -30.93 17.11
CA ALA A 650 -29.26 -32.38 16.99
C ALA A 650 -29.81 -33.02 18.27
N LEU A 651 -29.31 -32.63 19.45
CA LEU A 651 -29.81 -33.13 20.74
C LEU A 651 -31.24 -32.71 21.05
N ASP A 652 -31.66 -31.51 20.65
CA ASP A 652 -33.01 -31.01 20.86
C ASP A 652 -34.01 -31.79 19.98
N ARG A 653 -33.62 -32.18 18.76
CA ARG A 653 -34.40 -33.09 17.90
C ARG A 653 -34.47 -34.50 18.49
N GLU A 654 -33.35 -35.07 18.91
CA GLU A 654 -33.33 -36.42 19.49
C GLU A 654 -34.09 -36.46 20.83
N ARG A 655 -34.05 -35.39 21.62
CA ARG A 655 -34.85 -35.24 22.83
C ARG A 655 -36.34 -35.18 22.53
N GLN A 656 -36.77 -34.41 21.52
CA GLN A 656 -38.17 -34.38 21.08
C GLN A 656 -38.65 -35.77 20.63
N ARG A 657 -37.79 -36.50 19.90
CA ARG A 657 -38.06 -37.88 19.49
C ARG A 657 -38.16 -38.84 20.68
N LEU A 658 -37.16 -38.90 21.55
CA LEU A 658 -37.14 -39.82 22.69
C LEU A 658 -38.30 -39.57 23.68
N VAL A 659 -38.70 -38.31 23.87
CA VAL A 659 -39.91 -37.97 24.67
C VAL A 659 -41.19 -38.42 23.96
N ALA A 660 -41.28 -38.30 22.64
CA ALA A 660 -42.41 -38.84 21.87
C ALA A 660 -42.45 -40.39 21.84
N GLU A 661 -41.28 -41.03 21.98
CA GLU A 661 -41.12 -42.48 22.19
C GLU A 661 -41.34 -42.91 23.67
N GLY A 662 -41.69 -41.98 24.56
CA GLY A 662 -42.06 -42.25 25.96
C GLY A 662 -40.88 -42.38 26.95
N VAL A 663 -39.66 -41.99 26.56
CA VAL A 663 -38.46 -42.10 27.39
C VAL A 663 -38.29 -40.85 28.26
N GLU A 664 -38.29 -41.02 29.59
CA GLU A 664 -38.21 -39.91 30.56
C GLU A 664 -37.14 -40.13 31.66
N GLY A 665 -37.12 -39.24 32.66
CA GLY A 665 -36.39 -39.41 33.92
C GLY A 665 -34.87 -39.45 33.80
N GLU A 666 -34.26 -40.52 34.31
CA GLU A 666 -32.81 -40.75 34.27
C GLU A 666 -32.38 -41.40 32.94
N GLU A 667 -33.20 -42.30 32.37
CA GLU A 667 -32.89 -43.00 31.12
C GLU A 667 -32.77 -42.02 29.94
N LEU A 668 -33.66 -41.03 29.87
CA LEU A 668 -33.57 -39.93 28.90
C LEU A 668 -32.25 -39.14 29.05
N ARG A 669 -31.77 -38.95 30.28
CA ARG A 669 -30.52 -38.23 30.56
C ARG A 669 -29.29 -39.03 30.15
N THR A 670 -29.28 -40.35 30.40
CA THR A 670 -28.20 -41.24 29.92
C THR A 670 -28.17 -41.29 28.39
N LYS A 671 -29.29 -41.59 27.72
CA LYS A 671 -29.36 -41.65 26.25
C LYS A 671 -28.94 -40.33 25.58
N LEU A 672 -29.33 -39.19 26.13
CA LEU A 672 -28.89 -37.87 25.63
C LEU A 672 -27.43 -37.53 25.98
N ALA A 673 -26.83 -38.13 27.03
CA ALA A 673 -25.41 -37.98 27.33
C ALA A 673 -24.55 -38.80 26.38
N ASP A 674 -24.93 -40.06 26.13
CA ASP A 674 -24.22 -40.95 25.19
C ASP A 674 -24.31 -40.40 23.76
N ARG A 675 -25.52 -40.06 23.31
CA ARG A 675 -25.73 -39.45 21.98
C ARG A 675 -25.02 -38.10 21.84
N LYS A 676 -24.80 -37.36 22.94
CA LYS A 676 -24.00 -36.12 22.94
C LYS A 676 -22.50 -36.38 22.74
N GLU A 677 -21.97 -37.50 23.21
CA GLU A 677 -20.58 -37.88 22.97
C GLU A 677 -20.39 -38.44 21.56
N GLU A 678 -21.33 -39.24 21.05
CA GLU A 678 -21.39 -39.61 19.63
C GLU A 678 -21.45 -38.37 18.73
N LEU A 679 -22.38 -37.44 18.99
CA LEU A 679 -22.53 -36.20 18.21
C LEU A 679 -21.29 -35.28 18.28
N LYS A 680 -20.51 -35.31 19.37
CA LYS A 680 -19.19 -34.64 19.42
C LYS A 680 -18.14 -35.32 18.52
N GLY A 681 -18.28 -36.61 18.25
CA GLY A 681 -17.47 -37.36 17.29
C GLY A 681 -17.92 -37.09 15.85
N GLU A 682 -19.21 -37.27 15.57
CA GLU A 682 -19.84 -37.07 14.26
C GLU A 682 -19.74 -35.61 13.76
N LEU A 683 -19.99 -34.64 14.65
CA LEU A 683 -20.05 -33.21 14.32
C LEU A 683 -18.75 -32.46 14.68
N ARG A 684 -17.62 -33.16 14.83
CA ARG A 684 -16.32 -32.56 15.17
C ARG A 684 -15.80 -31.71 14.01
N LEU A 685 -16.09 -30.41 14.02
CA LEU A 685 -16.10 -29.56 12.82
C LEU A 685 -14.71 -29.12 12.30
N ARG A 686 -13.65 -29.30 13.10
CA ARG A 686 -12.32 -28.71 12.85
C ARG A 686 -11.44 -29.50 11.89
N ARG A 687 -11.81 -29.54 10.60
CA ARG A 687 -10.88 -29.92 9.51
C ARG A 687 -9.70 -28.92 9.49
N PRO A 688 -8.42 -29.36 9.52
CA PRO A 688 -7.28 -28.47 9.77
C PRO A 688 -6.96 -27.51 8.62
N PHE A 689 -7.39 -27.83 7.39
CA PHE A 689 -7.20 -26.99 6.20
C PHE A 689 -8.45 -26.97 5.32
N LEU A 690 -8.62 -25.85 4.60
CA LEU A 690 -9.88 -25.38 4.04
C LEU A 690 -10.45 -26.22 2.89
N SER A 691 -9.65 -27.05 2.21
CA SER A 691 -10.12 -28.02 1.21
C SER A 691 -9.38 -29.36 1.24
N ALA A 692 -9.94 -30.36 0.57
CA ALA A 692 -9.29 -31.65 0.31
C ALA A 692 -7.97 -31.48 -0.46
N ASN A 693 -7.98 -30.63 -1.48
CA ASN A 693 -6.84 -30.23 -2.33
C ASN A 693 -5.70 -29.59 -1.52
N ASP A 694 -6.00 -28.90 -0.42
CA ASP A 694 -5.00 -28.43 0.54
C ASP A 694 -4.51 -29.59 1.43
N ARG A 695 -5.45 -30.39 1.99
CA ARG A 695 -5.12 -31.46 2.93
C ARG A 695 -4.25 -32.56 2.32
N SER A 696 -4.47 -32.98 1.07
CA SER A 696 -3.59 -33.98 0.42
C SER A 696 -2.17 -33.46 0.17
N ARG A 697 -2.01 -32.15 -0.12
CA ARG A 697 -0.67 -31.53 -0.17
C ARG A 697 -0.01 -31.49 1.21
N TRP A 698 -0.75 -31.14 2.26
CA TRP A 698 -0.22 -31.15 3.63
C TRP A 698 0.14 -32.55 4.11
N MET A 699 -0.68 -33.58 3.82
CA MET A 699 -0.36 -34.98 4.10
C MET A 699 0.93 -35.42 3.40
N ALA A 700 1.12 -35.07 2.13
CA ALA A 700 2.34 -35.42 1.41
C ALA A 700 3.57 -34.61 1.88
N ILE A 701 3.39 -33.34 2.31
CA ILE A 701 4.45 -32.58 3.01
C ILE A 701 4.84 -33.28 4.33
N ARG A 702 3.86 -33.82 5.07
CA ARG A 702 4.11 -34.62 6.28
C ARG A 702 4.85 -35.90 5.97
N ALA A 703 4.36 -36.70 5.03
CA ALA A 703 4.97 -37.97 4.61
C ALA A 703 6.47 -37.81 4.34
N ILE A 704 6.82 -36.91 3.40
CA ILE A 704 8.19 -36.68 2.94
C ILE A 704 9.13 -36.22 4.08
N ALA A 705 8.61 -35.55 5.11
CA ALA A 705 9.41 -34.98 6.21
C ALA A 705 9.40 -35.82 7.51
N GLU A 706 8.33 -36.57 7.78
CA GLU A 706 8.12 -37.37 9.00
C GLU A 706 8.49 -38.85 8.79
N THR A 707 8.27 -39.40 7.59
CA THR A 707 8.58 -40.81 7.27
C THR A 707 9.68 -40.96 6.22
N GLY A 708 9.94 -39.92 5.42
CA GLY A 708 10.90 -39.93 4.30
C GLY A 708 10.31 -40.46 2.99
N GLU A 709 9.12 -41.07 3.02
CA GLU A 709 8.43 -41.60 1.86
C GLU A 709 7.24 -40.70 1.43
N PRO A 710 6.77 -40.78 0.18
CA PRO A 710 5.70 -39.91 -0.35
C PRO A 710 4.27 -40.36 0.02
N TYR A 711 4.13 -41.49 0.73
CA TYR A 711 2.86 -42.18 0.97
C TYR A 711 2.01 -41.46 2.02
N ILE A 712 0.71 -41.27 1.78
CA ILE A 712 -0.21 -40.55 2.69
C ILE A 712 -1.07 -41.46 3.57
N ASP A 713 -1.00 -42.78 3.39
CA ASP A 713 -1.79 -43.77 4.14
C ASP A 713 -1.77 -43.57 5.67
N PRO A 714 -0.61 -43.36 6.34
CA PRO A 714 -0.56 -43.27 7.80
C PRO A 714 -1.39 -42.12 8.39
N PHE A 715 -1.57 -41.04 7.62
CA PHE A 715 -2.29 -39.84 8.06
C PHE A 715 -3.80 -39.95 7.84
N LEU A 716 -4.29 -40.91 7.05
CA LEU A 716 -5.72 -41.12 6.81
C LEU A 716 -6.43 -41.79 7.99
N GLU A 717 -5.70 -42.39 8.93
CA GLU A 717 -6.22 -42.83 10.22
C GLU A 717 -6.37 -41.67 11.23
N GLU A 718 -5.59 -40.59 11.10
CA GLU A 718 -5.67 -39.46 12.04
C GLU A 718 -7.05 -38.75 11.97
N PRO A 719 -7.65 -38.36 13.11
CA PRO A 719 -8.86 -37.57 13.13
C PRO A 719 -8.72 -36.27 12.32
N THR A 720 -9.78 -35.88 11.60
CA THR A 720 -9.87 -34.65 10.77
C THR A 720 -8.94 -34.55 9.54
N TRP A 721 -7.99 -35.48 9.39
CA TRP A 721 -7.15 -35.64 8.20
C TRP A 721 -7.81 -36.55 7.16
N ASP A 722 -8.87 -36.05 6.49
CA ASP A 722 -9.53 -36.74 5.39
C ASP A 722 -9.46 -35.94 4.08
N THR A 723 -9.29 -36.60 2.94
CA THR A 723 -9.26 -35.96 1.62
C THR A 723 -9.91 -36.84 0.56
N ILE A 724 -10.23 -36.23 -0.58
CA ILE A 724 -10.66 -36.87 -1.83
C ILE A 724 -9.62 -36.65 -2.94
N ASP A 725 -8.67 -35.73 -2.76
CA ASP A 725 -7.63 -35.39 -3.73
C ASP A 725 -6.43 -36.35 -3.62
N MET A 726 -6.70 -37.66 -3.62
CA MET A 726 -5.70 -38.73 -3.60
C MET A 726 -5.82 -39.69 -4.79
N VAL A 727 -4.77 -40.46 -5.05
CA VAL A 727 -4.66 -41.54 -6.03
C VAL A 727 -4.07 -42.80 -5.39
N GLN A 728 -4.31 -43.98 -5.96
CA GLN A 728 -3.67 -45.23 -5.55
C GLN A 728 -2.85 -45.82 -6.69
N HIS A 729 -1.63 -46.29 -6.40
CA HIS A 729 -0.81 -47.12 -7.28
C HIS A 729 0.21 -47.91 -6.45
N ARG A 730 1.06 -48.74 -7.08
CA ARG A 730 2.10 -49.48 -6.36
C ARG A 730 3.30 -48.62 -5.98
N GLY A 731 3.88 -48.87 -4.81
CA GLY A 731 5.13 -48.27 -4.32
C GLY A 731 6.38 -49.09 -4.65
N ARG A 732 7.55 -48.64 -4.14
CA ARG A 732 8.87 -49.29 -4.34
C ARG A 732 8.99 -50.68 -3.71
N ASP A 733 8.19 -50.87 -2.67
CA ASP A 733 7.90 -52.11 -1.95
C ASP A 733 7.04 -53.09 -2.76
N GLY A 734 6.39 -52.62 -3.83
CA GLY A 734 5.43 -53.34 -4.65
C GLY A 734 4.00 -53.31 -4.12
N GLU A 735 3.75 -52.73 -2.94
CA GLU A 735 2.43 -52.68 -2.30
C GLU A 735 1.59 -51.48 -2.77
N LEU A 736 0.27 -51.56 -2.63
CA LEU A 736 -0.64 -50.48 -3.03
C LEU A 736 -0.69 -49.38 -1.97
N HIS A 737 -0.25 -48.19 -2.36
CA HIS A 737 -0.15 -47.00 -1.50
C HIS A 737 -1.02 -45.86 -2.01
N LEU A 738 -1.45 -44.99 -1.09
CA LEU A 738 -2.19 -43.76 -1.40
C LEU A 738 -1.25 -42.56 -1.45
N TYR A 739 -1.45 -41.71 -2.47
CA TYR A 739 -0.61 -40.54 -2.73
C TYR A 739 -1.47 -39.30 -2.97
N SER A 740 -0.88 -38.11 -2.79
CA SER A 740 -1.51 -36.86 -3.22
C SER A 740 -1.66 -36.83 -4.75
N SER A 741 -2.84 -36.42 -5.24
CA SER A 741 -3.11 -36.31 -6.69
C SER A 741 -2.44 -35.08 -7.36
N LYS A 742 -1.55 -34.37 -6.66
CA LYS A 742 -0.88 -33.15 -7.11
C LYS A 742 0.61 -33.41 -7.34
N PRO A 743 1.23 -32.84 -8.40
CA PRO A 743 2.64 -33.08 -8.69
C PRO A 743 3.56 -32.76 -7.50
N PRO A 744 4.56 -33.62 -7.22
CA PRO A 744 5.31 -33.56 -5.98
C PRO A 744 6.29 -32.39 -5.90
N LEU A 745 6.75 -31.79 -7.01
CA LEU A 745 7.82 -30.77 -6.98
C LEU A 745 7.60 -29.66 -5.93
N LEU A 746 6.41 -29.06 -5.86
CA LEU A 746 6.09 -28.03 -4.87
C LEU A 746 5.98 -28.62 -3.44
N ILE A 747 5.48 -29.84 -3.32
CA ILE A 747 5.33 -30.57 -2.05
C ILE A 747 6.73 -30.89 -1.47
N THR A 748 7.62 -31.49 -2.25
CA THR A 748 9.02 -31.78 -1.89
C THR A 748 9.79 -30.50 -1.54
N LEU A 749 9.59 -29.40 -2.28
CA LEU A 749 10.20 -28.10 -1.97
C LEU A 749 9.68 -27.47 -0.66
N LEU A 750 8.48 -27.84 -0.20
CA LEU A 750 7.89 -27.38 1.06
C LEU A 750 8.13 -28.35 2.23
N ALA A 751 8.41 -29.62 1.96
CA ALA A 751 8.84 -30.60 2.96
C ALA A 751 10.15 -30.17 3.65
N GLY A 752 11.10 -29.56 2.93
CA GLY A 752 12.33 -29.02 3.51
C GLY A 752 12.09 -27.91 4.55
N PRO A 753 11.40 -26.81 4.21
CA PRO A 753 10.96 -25.80 5.18
C PRO A 753 10.07 -26.34 6.31
N TYR A 754 9.23 -27.34 6.04
CA TYR A 754 8.44 -28.01 7.08
C TYR A 754 9.32 -28.79 8.06
N TRP A 755 10.24 -29.62 7.58
CA TRP A 755 11.23 -30.32 8.41
C TRP A 755 12.07 -29.35 9.25
N VAL A 756 12.54 -28.24 8.66
CA VAL A 756 13.24 -27.20 9.44
C VAL A 756 12.35 -26.61 10.53
N LEU A 757 11.02 -26.55 10.35
CA LEU A 757 10.09 -26.12 11.39
C LEU A 757 9.82 -27.21 12.43
N THR A 758 9.74 -28.50 12.09
CA THR A 758 9.57 -29.57 13.09
C THR A 758 10.80 -29.70 13.99
N GLU A 759 12.00 -29.70 13.41
CA GLU A 759 13.29 -29.73 14.13
C GLU A 759 13.49 -28.52 15.07
N VAL A 760 12.91 -27.38 14.71
CA VAL A 760 13.09 -26.11 15.45
C VAL A 760 11.99 -25.90 16.50
N THR A 761 10.74 -26.24 16.19
CA THR A 761 9.59 -26.06 17.11
C THR A 761 9.36 -27.25 18.04
N GLY A 762 9.82 -28.44 17.66
CA GLY A 762 9.56 -29.69 18.39
C GLY A 762 8.11 -30.19 18.31
N THR A 763 7.33 -29.74 17.32
CA THR A 763 5.93 -30.17 17.10
C THR A 763 5.66 -30.43 15.63
N THR A 764 4.70 -31.32 15.32
CA THR A 764 4.32 -31.69 13.94
C THR A 764 3.09 -30.96 13.43
N LEU A 765 2.80 -31.05 12.13
CA LEU A 765 1.54 -30.61 11.53
C LEU A 765 0.34 -31.39 12.07
N GLY A 766 0.52 -32.64 12.55
CA GLY A 766 -0.55 -33.41 13.19
C GLY A 766 -1.00 -32.81 14.52
N GLU A 767 -0.03 -32.36 15.33
CA GLU A 767 -0.28 -31.71 16.63
C GLU A 767 -0.69 -30.24 16.50
N SER A 768 0.02 -29.50 15.65
CA SER A 768 -0.02 -28.03 15.56
C SER A 768 -0.36 -27.49 14.15
N PRO A 769 -1.41 -28.02 13.46
CA PRO A 769 -1.63 -27.78 12.03
C PRO A 769 -1.73 -26.30 11.65
N TYR A 770 -2.52 -25.52 12.41
CA TYR A 770 -2.72 -24.10 12.15
C TYR A 770 -1.48 -23.24 12.45
N LEU A 771 -0.57 -23.68 13.33
CA LEU A 771 0.65 -22.92 13.66
C LEU A 771 1.68 -23.11 12.56
N LEU A 772 2.05 -24.36 12.26
CA LEU A 772 3.06 -24.66 11.24
C LEU A 772 2.56 -24.31 9.84
N GLY A 773 1.27 -24.55 9.56
CA GLY A 773 0.62 -24.09 8.34
C GLY A 773 0.74 -22.58 8.13
N ARG A 774 0.55 -21.75 9.17
CA ARG A 774 0.78 -20.29 9.08
C ARG A 774 2.25 -19.95 8.87
N LEU A 775 3.17 -20.61 9.58
CA LEU A 775 4.62 -20.35 9.45
C LEU A 775 5.16 -20.69 8.06
N ILE A 776 4.51 -21.59 7.33
CA ILE A 776 4.82 -21.91 5.92
C ILE A 776 4.06 -20.99 4.95
N LEU A 777 2.75 -20.79 5.14
CA LEU A 777 1.91 -19.99 4.24
C LEU A 777 2.26 -18.50 4.26
N LEU A 778 2.71 -17.94 5.39
CA LEU A 778 3.15 -16.54 5.46
C LEU A 778 4.31 -16.25 4.48
N PRO A 779 5.51 -16.86 4.60
CA PRO A 779 6.60 -16.59 3.66
C PRO A 779 6.26 -17.03 2.23
N LEU A 780 5.54 -18.16 2.05
CA LEU A 780 5.19 -18.68 0.73
C LEU A 780 4.21 -17.76 -0.02
N ASN A 781 3.00 -17.55 0.52
CA ASN A 781 1.93 -16.86 -0.20
C ASN A 781 2.08 -15.34 -0.15
N CYS A 782 2.56 -14.75 0.96
CA CYS A 782 2.86 -13.32 0.97
C CYS A 782 4.10 -13.00 0.12
N GLY A 783 5.10 -13.89 0.08
CA GLY A 783 6.26 -13.76 -0.82
C GLY A 783 5.86 -13.87 -2.29
N ALA A 784 5.05 -14.86 -2.66
CA ALA A 784 4.51 -15.02 -4.00
C ALA A 784 3.62 -13.83 -4.41
N LEU A 785 2.74 -13.34 -3.54
CA LEU A 785 1.93 -12.15 -3.81
C LEU A 785 2.80 -10.89 -3.98
N ALA A 786 3.82 -10.70 -3.13
CA ALA A 786 4.76 -9.59 -3.29
C ALA A 786 5.52 -9.66 -4.63
N LEU A 787 5.99 -10.85 -5.04
CA LEU A 787 6.67 -11.08 -6.31
C LEU A 787 5.75 -10.83 -7.52
N LEU A 788 4.52 -11.34 -7.47
CA LEU A 788 3.46 -11.12 -8.46
C LEU A 788 3.21 -9.63 -8.67
N LEU A 789 2.95 -8.89 -7.59
CA LEU A 789 2.62 -7.48 -7.65
C LEU A 789 3.82 -6.62 -8.05
N PHE A 790 5.03 -6.93 -7.56
CA PHE A 790 6.25 -6.19 -7.92
C PHE A 790 6.65 -6.38 -9.40
N SER A 791 6.54 -7.61 -9.93
CA SER A 791 6.78 -7.87 -11.36
C SER A 791 5.69 -7.27 -12.23
N SER A 792 4.43 -7.32 -11.78
CA SER A 792 3.31 -6.62 -12.44
C SER A 792 3.53 -5.10 -12.48
N ALA A 793 4.01 -4.49 -11.39
CA ALA A 793 4.31 -3.05 -11.34
C ALA A 793 5.37 -2.64 -12.39
N ARG A 794 6.37 -3.48 -12.67
CA ARG A 794 7.36 -3.22 -13.74
C ARG A 794 6.74 -3.27 -15.14
N LEU A 795 5.89 -4.26 -15.41
CA LEU A 795 5.14 -4.36 -16.67
C LEU A 795 4.19 -3.18 -16.86
N ILE A 796 3.54 -2.74 -15.78
CA ILE A 796 2.66 -1.57 -15.73
C ILE A 796 3.45 -0.27 -15.98
N GLU A 797 4.65 -0.09 -15.43
CA GLU A 797 5.51 1.05 -15.78
C GLU A 797 5.81 1.09 -17.28
N ARG A 798 6.16 -0.06 -17.87
CA ARG A 798 6.65 -0.20 -19.25
C ARG A 798 5.56 -0.05 -20.31
N PHE A 799 4.33 -0.49 -20.04
CA PHE A 799 3.20 -0.42 -20.99
C PHE A 799 2.17 0.68 -20.66
N GLY A 800 2.21 1.25 -19.45
CA GLY A 800 1.43 2.42 -19.09
C GLY A 800 1.85 3.69 -19.84
N VAL A 801 0.93 4.64 -19.95
CA VAL A 801 1.11 5.89 -20.70
C VAL A 801 1.12 7.07 -19.72
N GLY A 802 0.08 7.22 -18.90
CA GLY A 802 -0.03 8.22 -17.84
C GLY A 802 0.07 7.61 -16.44
N ASP A 803 -0.29 8.36 -15.40
CA ASP A 803 -0.31 7.83 -14.03
C ASP A 803 -1.63 7.16 -13.68
N VAL A 804 -2.76 7.71 -14.13
CA VAL A 804 -4.09 7.20 -13.80
C VAL A 804 -4.27 5.77 -14.31
N ASP A 805 -3.86 5.51 -15.55
CA ASP A 805 -3.90 4.18 -16.16
C ASP A 805 -2.93 3.18 -15.51
N ARG A 806 -1.74 3.65 -15.09
CA ARG A 806 -0.77 2.84 -14.34
C ARG A 806 -1.27 2.48 -12.94
N LEU A 807 -1.69 3.49 -12.17
CA LEU A 807 -2.21 3.33 -10.81
C LEU A 807 -3.48 2.46 -10.81
N PHE A 808 -4.39 2.67 -11.77
CA PHE A 808 -5.57 1.82 -11.96
C PHE A 808 -5.18 0.36 -12.20
N ALA A 809 -4.26 0.07 -13.13
CA ALA A 809 -3.81 -1.29 -13.39
C ALA A 809 -3.12 -1.93 -12.18
N MET A 810 -2.40 -1.15 -11.37
CA MET A 810 -1.81 -1.62 -10.12
C MET A 810 -2.88 -1.89 -9.04
N THR A 811 -3.95 -1.09 -8.98
CA THR A 811 -5.11 -1.36 -8.12
C THR A 811 -5.86 -2.62 -8.57
N VAL A 812 -5.99 -2.87 -9.88
CA VAL A 812 -6.49 -4.14 -10.42
C VAL A 812 -5.61 -5.30 -9.96
N ALA A 813 -4.28 -5.19 -10.10
CA ALA A 813 -3.37 -6.25 -9.68
C ALA A 813 -3.49 -6.56 -8.17
N ALA A 814 -3.51 -5.52 -7.33
CA ALA A 814 -3.53 -5.62 -5.87
C ALA A 814 -4.86 -6.16 -5.30
N PHE A 815 -6.01 -5.70 -5.83
CA PHE A 815 -7.33 -5.96 -5.22
C PHE A 815 -8.40 -6.43 -6.21
N GLY A 816 -8.22 -6.21 -7.51
CA GLY A 816 -9.19 -6.56 -8.55
C GLY A 816 -9.03 -7.96 -9.15
N THR A 817 -8.30 -8.88 -8.50
CA THR A 817 -8.14 -10.27 -8.96
C THR A 817 -8.34 -11.29 -7.84
N GLN A 818 -8.89 -12.46 -8.21
CA GLN A 818 -9.15 -13.58 -7.31
C GLN A 818 -7.88 -14.17 -6.66
N LEU A 819 -6.68 -13.86 -7.15
CA LEU A 819 -5.42 -14.39 -6.60
C LEU A 819 -5.21 -14.04 -5.12
N SER A 820 -5.73 -12.89 -4.64
CA SER A 820 -5.66 -12.53 -3.22
C SER A 820 -6.51 -13.44 -2.32
N ALA A 821 -7.48 -14.17 -2.86
CA ALA A 821 -8.32 -15.13 -2.14
C ALA A 821 -7.59 -16.45 -1.85
N PHE A 822 -6.53 -16.77 -2.61
CA PHE A 822 -5.74 -17.98 -2.43
C PHE A 822 -4.62 -17.86 -1.39
N THR A 823 -4.47 -16.68 -0.79
CA THR A 823 -3.45 -16.43 0.24
C THR A 823 -3.56 -17.27 1.53
N PRO A 824 -4.74 -17.68 2.04
CA PRO A 824 -4.84 -18.53 3.23
C PRO A 824 -4.76 -20.05 2.95
N VAL A 825 -4.49 -20.48 1.71
CA VAL A 825 -4.52 -21.90 1.31
C VAL A 825 -3.25 -22.37 0.57
N LEU A 826 -2.95 -23.67 0.62
CA LEU A 826 -1.76 -24.25 0.00
C LEU A 826 -2.07 -24.62 -1.46
N ASN A 827 -1.77 -23.68 -2.36
CA ASN A 827 -2.21 -23.72 -3.75
C ASN A 827 -1.05 -23.51 -4.73
N ASN A 828 -1.22 -24.01 -5.95
CA ASN A 828 -0.29 -23.82 -7.07
C ASN A 828 -0.61 -22.56 -7.90
N HIS A 829 -1.86 -22.08 -7.90
CA HIS A 829 -2.32 -20.97 -8.75
C HIS A 829 -1.59 -19.64 -8.49
N LEU A 830 -1.44 -19.24 -7.21
CA LEU A 830 -0.74 -18.01 -6.82
C LEU A 830 0.76 -18.08 -7.12
N ILE A 831 1.36 -19.26 -6.96
CA ILE A 831 2.76 -19.52 -7.29
C ILE A 831 2.97 -19.40 -8.80
N ALA A 832 2.15 -20.09 -9.61
CA ALA A 832 2.20 -20.02 -11.06
C ALA A 832 1.97 -18.58 -11.59
N ALA A 833 1.05 -17.83 -10.99
CA ALA A 833 0.83 -16.42 -11.31
C ALA A 833 2.07 -15.56 -11.02
N ALA A 834 2.67 -15.71 -9.83
CA ALA A 834 3.86 -14.94 -9.43
C ALA A 834 5.06 -15.20 -10.35
N PHE A 835 5.30 -16.47 -10.68
CA PHE A 835 6.39 -16.84 -11.59
C PHE A 835 6.08 -16.52 -13.06
N SER A 836 4.82 -16.51 -13.49
CA SER A 836 4.43 -16.00 -14.81
C SER A 836 4.62 -14.49 -14.93
N ALA A 837 4.32 -13.72 -13.88
CA ALA A 837 4.58 -12.29 -13.82
C ALA A 837 6.08 -11.98 -13.88
N LEU A 838 6.90 -12.72 -13.12
CA LEU A 838 8.36 -12.63 -13.17
C LEU A 838 8.91 -13.00 -14.56
N ALA A 839 8.45 -14.11 -15.14
CA ALA A 839 8.84 -14.51 -16.50
C ALA A 839 8.52 -13.42 -17.54
N CYS A 840 7.36 -12.76 -17.42
CA CYS A 840 6.98 -11.64 -18.28
C CYS A 840 7.85 -10.39 -18.08
N ASP A 841 8.15 -9.96 -16.84
CA ASP A 841 9.07 -8.83 -16.58
C ASP A 841 10.44 -9.07 -17.22
N LEU A 842 11.02 -10.25 -16.96
CA LEU A 842 12.33 -10.62 -17.47
C LEU A 842 12.33 -10.76 -19.00
N TRP A 843 11.29 -11.35 -19.58
CA TRP A 843 11.12 -11.49 -21.03
C TRP A 843 11.05 -10.14 -21.75
N VAL A 844 10.22 -9.21 -21.27
CA VAL A 844 10.11 -7.86 -21.85
C VAL A 844 11.46 -7.14 -21.78
N ARG A 845 12.16 -7.23 -20.64
CA ARG A 845 13.51 -6.63 -20.48
C ARG A 845 14.58 -7.25 -21.40
N LEU A 846 14.46 -8.55 -21.73
CA LEU A 846 15.33 -9.24 -22.69
C LEU A 846 14.99 -8.91 -24.16
N LEU A 847 13.73 -8.59 -24.46
CA LEU A 847 13.29 -8.07 -25.77
C LEU A 847 13.70 -6.61 -25.99
N ASP A 848 13.73 -5.80 -24.93
CA ASP A 848 14.08 -4.38 -24.99
C ASP A 848 15.59 -4.10 -24.98
N SER A 849 16.38 -4.88 -24.24
CA SER A 849 17.84 -4.77 -24.28
C SER A 849 18.42 -5.40 -25.56
N ASP A 850 19.52 -4.86 -26.07
CA ASP A 850 20.36 -5.49 -27.12
C ASP A 850 21.68 -6.07 -26.56
N GLU A 851 22.06 -5.73 -25.32
CA GLU A 851 23.25 -6.29 -24.64
C GLU A 851 23.00 -7.74 -24.14
N PRO A 852 23.99 -8.64 -24.11
CA PRO A 852 23.85 -9.98 -23.55
C PRO A 852 23.58 -9.93 -22.02
N LEU A 853 22.52 -10.59 -21.55
CA LEU A 853 22.08 -10.55 -20.15
C LEU A 853 21.93 -11.97 -19.58
N PRO A 854 23.00 -12.79 -19.56
CA PRO A 854 22.92 -14.25 -19.41
C PRO A 854 22.26 -14.70 -18.10
N ASN A 855 22.45 -13.94 -17.01
CA ASN A 855 21.84 -14.22 -15.72
C ASN A 855 20.32 -13.94 -15.73
N LEU A 856 19.89 -12.91 -16.49
CA LEU A 856 18.49 -12.54 -16.65
C LEU A 856 17.77 -13.54 -17.57
N SER A 857 18.45 -14.01 -18.62
CA SER A 857 17.97 -15.08 -19.51
C SER A 857 17.80 -16.42 -18.77
N ALA A 858 18.79 -16.80 -17.94
CA ALA A 858 18.67 -17.99 -17.08
C ALA A 858 17.52 -17.86 -16.07
N LEU A 859 17.38 -16.71 -15.41
CA LEU A 859 16.28 -16.46 -14.45
C LEU A 859 14.91 -16.46 -15.13
N ALA A 860 14.79 -15.93 -16.36
CA ALA A 860 13.56 -16.01 -17.15
C ALA A 860 13.19 -17.47 -17.46
N GLY A 861 14.19 -18.30 -17.79
CA GLY A 861 14.01 -19.74 -18.03
C GLY A 861 13.53 -20.48 -16.78
N LEU A 862 14.17 -20.23 -15.63
CA LEU A 862 13.76 -20.78 -14.34
C LEU A 862 12.33 -20.35 -13.98
N ALA A 863 11.98 -19.07 -14.15
CA ALA A 863 10.65 -18.56 -13.82
C ALA A 863 9.56 -19.14 -14.73
N ALA A 864 9.80 -19.20 -16.04
CA ALA A 864 8.87 -19.79 -17.00
C ALA A 864 8.71 -21.31 -16.78
N GLY A 865 9.82 -22.02 -16.55
CA GLY A 865 9.81 -23.44 -16.19
C GLY A 865 9.03 -23.71 -14.89
N PHE A 866 9.20 -22.88 -13.86
CA PHE A 866 8.50 -23.05 -12.58
C PHE A 866 7.03 -22.66 -12.63
N ALA A 867 6.65 -21.69 -13.47
CA ALA A 867 5.24 -21.46 -13.80
C ALA A 867 4.61 -22.70 -14.46
N ALA A 868 5.26 -23.27 -15.49
CA ALA A 868 4.79 -24.47 -16.19
C ALA A 868 4.71 -25.73 -15.29
N ALA A 869 5.66 -25.88 -14.35
CA ALA A 869 5.66 -26.99 -13.40
C ALA A 869 4.57 -26.89 -12.32
N ASN A 870 4.04 -25.68 -12.06
CA ASN A 870 2.91 -25.46 -11.14
C ASN A 870 1.55 -25.41 -11.87
N GLU A 871 1.52 -24.99 -13.14
CA GLU A 871 0.32 -24.95 -14.01
C GLU A 871 0.72 -25.37 -15.43
N LEU A 872 0.36 -26.60 -15.84
CA LEU A 872 0.82 -27.19 -17.10
C LEU A 872 0.58 -26.29 -18.34
N PRO A 873 -0.57 -25.59 -18.49
CA PRO A 873 -0.77 -24.69 -19.65
C PRO A 873 0.13 -23.46 -19.68
N ALA A 874 0.80 -23.10 -18.57
CA ALA A 874 1.85 -22.07 -18.60
C ALA A 874 3.09 -22.51 -19.40
N LEU A 875 3.21 -23.80 -19.77
CA LEU A 875 4.15 -24.26 -20.80
C LEU A 875 3.95 -23.54 -22.14
N ALA A 876 2.73 -23.11 -22.49
CA ALA A 876 2.48 -22.30 -23.68
C ALA A 876 3.13 -20.91 -23.57
N LEU A 877 3.11 -20.29 -22.38
CA LEU A 877 3.82 -19.04 -22.12
C LEU A 877 5.34 -19.24 -22.22
N THR A 878 5.86 -20.32 -21.61
CA THR A 878 7.28 -20.72 -21.71
C THR A 878 7.73 -20.93 -23.15
N ALA A 879 6.90 -21.57 -23.98
CA ALA A 879 7.16 -21.75 -25.41
C ALA A 879 7.15 -20.41 -26.17
N CYS A 880 6.18 -19.52 -25.93
CA CYS A 880 6.15 -18.19 -26.58
C CYS A 880 7.34 -17.31 -26.18
N ILE A 881 7.74 -17.31 -24.90
CA ILE A 881 8.94 -16.62 -24.42
C ILE A 881 10.18 -17.22 -25.09
N GLY A 882 10.32 -18.56 -25.07
CA GLY A 882 11.45 -19.27 -25.68
C GLY A 882 11.59 -19.00 -27.18
N LEU A 883 10.52 -19.12 -27.96
CA LEU A 883 10.53 -18.89 -29.41
C LEU A 883 10.86 -17.44 -29.78
N THR A 884 10.29 -16.44 -29.08
CA THR A 884 10.56 -15.03 -29.37
C THR A 884 11.97 -14.60 -28.95
N LEU A 885 12.51 -15.17 -27.87
CA LEU A 885 13.91 -14.99 -27.48
C LEU A 885 14.87 -15.74 -28.41
N LEU A 886 14.52 -16.94 -28.89
CA LEU A 886 15.32 -17.69 -29.87
C LEU A 886 15.52 -16.88 -31.16
N ILE A 887 14.49 -16.17 -31.62
CA ILE A 887 14.56 -15.28 -32.79
C ILE A 887 15.49 -14.07 -32.54
N LYS A 888 15.46 -13.43 -31.36
CA LYS A 888 16.32 -12.25 -31.07
C LYS A 888 17.75 -12.64 -30.66
N ARG A 889 17.91 -13.73 -29.92
CA ARG A 889 19.10 -14.09 -29.13
C ARG A 889 19.32 -15.62 -29.10
N PRO A 890 19.58 -16.30 -30.23
CA PRO A 890 19.52 -17.76 -30.29
C PRO A 890 20.52 -18.48 -29.35
N SER A 891 21.79 -18.07 -29.37
CA SER A 891 22.85 -18.67 -28.54
C SER A 891 22.59 -18.50 -27.03
N GLU A 892 22.11 -17.32 -26.61
CA GLU A 892 21.79 -17.04 -25.20
C GLU A 892 20.52 -17.78 -24.76
N THR A 893 19.51 -17.85 -25.63
CA THR A 893 18.26 -18.58 -25.35
C THR A 893 18.54 -20.07 -25.16
N LEU A 894 19.30 -20.70 -26.06
CA LEU A 894 19.61 -22.12 -25.95
C LEU A 894 20.48 -22.43 -24.71
N LYS A 895 21.49 -21.60 -24.42
CA LYS A 895 22.48 -21.86 -23.35
C LYS A 895 22.06 -21.38 -21.96
N ARG A 896 21.10 -20.46 -21.83
CA ARG A 896 20.70 -19.86 -20.53
C ARG A 896 19.22 -20.05 -20.25
N PHE A 897 18.33 -19.53 -21.09
CA PHE A 897 16.88 -19.71 -20.91
C PHE A 897 16.49 -21.20 -20.96
N GLY A 898 16.94 -21.93 -21.99
CA GLY A 898 16.72 -23.36 -22.16
C GLY A 898 17.29 -24.18 -20.99
N ALA A 899 18.47 -23.83 -20.49
CA ALA A 899 19.05 -24.47 -19.30
C ALA A 899 18.21 -24.22 -18.02
N GLY A 900 17.65 -23.02 -17.85
CA GLY A 900 16.73 -22.71 -16.75
C GLY A 900 15.42 -23.49 -16.83
N VAL A 901 14.80 -23.57 -18.01
CA VAL A 901 13.60 -24.39 -18.23
C VAL A 901 13.91 -25.88 -18.02
N ALA A 902 15.03 -26.37 -18.54
CA ALA A 902 15.45 -27.76 -18.41
C ALA A 902 15.73 -28.15 -16.96
N LEU A 903 16.36 -27.30 -16.15
CA LEU A 903 16.59 -27.60 -14.73
C LEU A 903 15.27 -27.83 -13.97
N VAL A 904 14.25 -26.99 -14.22
CA VAL A 904 12.94 -27.16 -13.58
C VAL A 904 12.17 -28.35 -14.15
N GLY A 905 12.26 -28.61 -15.47
CA GLY A 905 11.67 -29.80 -16.08
C GLY A 905 12.28 -31.10 -15.52
N ILE A 906 13.61 -31.16 -15.39
CA ILE A 906 14.32 -32.28 -14.76
C ILE A 906 13.87 -32.43 -13.30
N ALA A 907 13.80 -31.34 -12.53
CA ALA A 907 13.33 -31.40 -11.14
C ALA A 907 11.87 -31.88 -11.03
N PHE A 908 10.99 -31.46 -11.94
CA PHE A 908 9.60 -31.90 -12.01
C PHE A 908 9.52 -33.41 -12.29
N PHE A 909 10.15 -33.89 -13.36
CA PHE A 909 10.12 -35.31 -13.72
C PHE A 909 10.86 -36.20 -12.71
N ALA A 910 11.98 -35.74 -12.14
CA ALA A 910 12.72 -36.49 -11.13
C ALA A 910 11.96 -36.59 -9.80
N THR A 911 11.31 -35.51 -9.33
CA THR A 911 10.43 -35.61 -8.15
C THR A 911 9.20 -36.45 -8.42
N ASN A 912 8.65 -36.42 -9.64
CA ASN A 912 7.52 -37.27 -10.02
C ASN A 912 7.88 -38.76 -10.06
N TYR A 913 9.02 -39.10 -10.68
CA TYR A 913 9.52 -40.48 -10.71
C TYR A 913 9.92 -40.96 -9.30
N TRP A 914 10.55 -40.10 -8.49
CA TRP A 914 10.85 -40.40 -7.10
C TRP A 914 9.57 -40.67 -6.27
N ALA A 915 8.52 -39.89 -6.46
CA ALA A 915 7.28 -40.03 -5.68
C ALA A 915 6.36 -41.16 -6.17
N HIS A 916 6.33 -41.43 -7.48
CA HIS A 916 5.27 -42.23 -8.12
C HIS A 916 5.77 -43.37 -9.03
N GLU A 917 7.09 -43.62 -9.08
CA GLU A 917 7.77 -44.52 -10.04
C GLU A 917 7.51 -44.22 -11.54
N SER A 918 6.81 -43.13 -11.82
CA SER A 918 6.32 -42.74 -13.14
C SER A 918 6.85 -41.37 -13.53
N VAL A 919 7.19 -41.21 -14.81
CA VAL A 919 7.51 -39.90 -15.40
C VAL A 919 6.22 -39.12 -15.72
N ARG A 920 5.06 -39.78 -15.78
CA ARG A 920 3.75 -39.13 -15.96
C ARG A 920 3.22 -38.64 -14.61
N PRO A 921 2.74 -37.38 -14.49
CA PRO A 921 2.16 -36.89 -13.25
C PRO A 921 0.78 -37.50 -12.98
N PRO A 922 0.36 -37.66 -11.70
CA PRO A 922 -0.86 -38.39 -11.35
C PRO A 922 -2.10 -38.02 -12.17
N TYR A 923 -2.35 -36.74 -12.45
CA TYR A 923 -3.51 -36.30 -13.23
C TYR A 923 -3.56 -36.80 -14.70
N ALA A 924 -2.46 -37.35 -15.24
CA ALA A 924 -2.44 -37.97 -16.56
C ALA A 924 -3.11 -39.36 -16.58
N HIS A 925 -3.12 -40.05 -15.44
CA HIS A 925 -3.66 -41.41 -15.26
C HIS A 925 -5.21 -41.43 -15.15
N ARG A 926 -5.81 -40.28 -14.84
CA ARG A 926 -7.25 -40.04 -14.54
C ARG A 926 -8.25 -40.47 -15.61
N SER A 927 -7.80 -40.84 -16.80
CA SER A 927 -8.65 -41.29 -17.91
C SER A 927 -7.91 -42.28 -18.81
N ALA A 928 -7.04 -43.10 -18.21
CA ALA A 928 -6.53 -44.28 -18.89
C ALA A 928 -7.67 -45.24 -19.21
N THR A 929 -7.60 -45.90 -20.37
CA THR A 929 -8.53 -46.98 -20.77
C THR A 929 -8.12 -48.34 -20.21
N ASP A 930 -6.88 -48.44 -19.73
CA ASP A 930 -6.34 -49.57 -19.00
C ASP A 930 -6.67 -49.39 -17.50
N PRO A 931 -7.38 -50.32 -16.85
CA PRO A 931 -7.68 -50.24 -15.43
C PRO A 931 -6.43 -50.11 -14.55
N ASP A 932 -5.34 -50.80 -14.89
CA ASP A 932 -4.10 -50.82 -14.10
C ASP A 932 -3.31 -49.50 -14.22
N ASP A 933 -3.58 -48.68 -15.25
CA ASP A 933 -3.02 -47.32 -15.42
C ASP A 933 -3.98 -46.21 -14.92
N ASN A 934 -5.17 -46.54 -14.39
CA ASN A 934 -6.17 -45.58 -13.92
C ASN A 934 -6.17 -45.39 -12.39
N TRP A 935 -5.14 -44.68 -11.89
CA TRP A 935 -4.90 -44.45 -10.44
C TRP A 935 -5.99 -43.69 -9.66
N TYR A 936 -7.12 -43.34 -10.30
CA TYR A 936 -8.28 -42.71 -9.68
C TYR A 936 -9.41 -43.71 -9.37
N ASP A 937 -9.32 -44.93 -9.90
CA ASP A 937 -10.25 -46.03 -9.69
C ASP A 937 -9.67 -47.03 -8.69
N TYR A 938 -10.10 -46.93 -7.44
CA TYR A 938 -9.59 -47.75 -6.33
C TYR A 938 -10.62 -47.84 -5.20
N GLU A 939 -10.42 -48.85 -4.35
CA GLU A 939 -10.99 -48.94 -3.02
C GLU A 939 -9.89 -48.75 -1.98
N TYR A 940 -10.26 -48.16 -0.84
CA TYR A 940 -9.35 -47.99 0.28
C TYR A 940 -10.08 -48.19 1.60
N THR A 941 -9.40 -48.78 2.58
CA THR A 941 -9.89 -48.90 3.95
C THR A 941 -9.25 -47.83 4.80
N ALA A 942 -10.07 -46.99 5.43
CA ALA A 942 -9.61 -45.98 6.38
C ALA A 942 -10.56 -45.93 7.59
N LYS A 943 -10.01 -45.83 8.80
CA LYS A 943 -10.74 -45.84 10.08
C LYS A 943 -11.67 -47.04 10.23
N GLY A 944 -11.19 -48.21 9.79
CA GLY A 944 -11.92 -49.48 9.81
C GLY A 944 -13.07 -49.60 8.80
N VAL A 945 -13.21 -48.65 7.86
CA VAL A 945 -14.29 -48.64 6.86
C VAL A 945 -13.69 -48.62 5.45
N THR A 946 -13.98 -49.66 4.66
CA THR A 946 -13.67 -49.72 3.22
C THR A 946 -14.60 -48.79 2.44
N ARG A 947 -14.05 -48.06 1.46
CA ARG A 947 -14.74 -47.04 0.68
C ARG A 947 -14.24 -47.01 -0.76
N ASP A 948 -15.16 -46.73 -1.68
CA ASP A 948 -14.84 -46.29 -3.03
C ASP A 948 -14.06 -44.97 -3.04
N SER A 949 -13.17 -44.83 -4.02
CA SER A 949 -12.67 -43.54 -4.50
C SER A 949 -13.83 -42.60 -4.87
N TYR A 950 -13.79 -41.35 -4.37
CA TYR A 950 -14.72 -40.27 -4.75
C TYR A 950 -14.80 -40.04 -6.27
N TRP A 951 -13.78 -40.46 -7.02
CA TRP A 951 -13.72 -40.25 -8.45
C TRP A 951 -14.54 -41.27 -9.27
N ARG A 952 -14.98 -42.39 -8.64
CA ARG A 952 -15.95 -43.35 -9.18
C ARG A 952 -17.34 -42.70 -9.34
N ASP A 953 -18.02 -42.37 -8.24
CA ASP A 953 -19.30 -41.63 -8.23
C ASP A 953 -19.09 -40.15 -7.88
N ARG A 954 -18.77 -39.35 -8.89
CA ARG A 954 -18.64 -37.89 -8.76
C ARG A 954 -20.02 -37.23 -8.63
N ARG A 955 -20.11 -36.19 -7.80
CA ARG A 955 -21.38 -35.52 -7.44
C ARG A 955 -21.32 -34.01 -7.68
N GLY A 956 -22.49 -33.40 -7.92
CA GLY A 956 -22.61 -31.98 -8.22
C GLY A 956 -21.69 -31.52 -9.37
N ILE A 957 -21.06 -30.37 -9.19
CA ILE A 957 -20.19 -29.69 -10.17
C ILE A 957 -19.01 -30.54 -10.69
N ASP A 958 -18.54 -31.54 -9.93
CA ASP A 958 -17.42 -32.42 -10.33
C ASP A 958 -17.82 -33.51 -11.34
N ARG A 959 -19.11 -33.71 -11.61
CA ARG A 959 -19.59 -34.63 -12.66
C ARG A 959 -19.07 -34.23 -14.04
N GLY A 960 -18.98 -32.92 -14.27
CA GLY A 960 -18.48 -32.31 -15.50
C GLY A 960 -19.57 -32.10 -16.55
N GLU A 961 -19.60 -30.89 -17.10
CA GLU A 961 -20.65 -30.39 -17.98
C GLU A 961 -20.73 -31.16 -19.32
N PRO A 962 -21.87 -31.82 -19.65
CA PRO A 962 -22.03 -32.55 -20.90
C PRO A 962 -21.91 -31.66 -22.16
N SER A 963 -22.46 -30.44 -22.12
CA SER A 963 -22.45 -29.50 -23.24
C SER A 963 -21.23 -28.58 -23.23
N LYS A 964 -20.30 -28.76 -24.18
CA LYS A 964 -19.15 -27.86 -24.34
C LYS A 964 -19.54 -26.38 -24.50
N ALA A 965 -20.74 -26.09 -25.00
CA ALA A 965 -21.24 -24.73 -25.15
C ALA A 965 -21.67 -24.11 -23.81
N VAL A 966 -22.39 -24.87 -22.96
CA VAL A 966 -22.72 -24.47 -21.59
C VAL A 966 -21.43 -24.30 -20.78
N TYR A 967 -20.48 -25.24 -20.92
CA TYR A 967 -19.18 -25.15 -20.27
C TYR A 967 -18.40 -23.88 -20.67
N ALA A 968 -18.36 -23.54 -21.97
CA ALA A 968 -17.75 -22.31 -22.43
C ALA A 968 -18.47 -21.06 -21.90
N PHE A 969 -19.81 -21.05 -21.90
CA PHE A 969 -20.61 -19.92 -21.41
C PHE A 969 -20.39 -19.68 -19.91
N HIS A 970 -20.51 -20.70 -19.06
CA HIS A 970 -20.39 -20.54 -17.60
C HIS A 970 -18.94 -20.37 -17.12
N ALA A 971 -17.93 -20.78 -17.90
CA ALA A 971 -16.51 -20.47 -17.64
C ALA A 971 -16.10 -19.04 -18.05
N LEU A 972 -16.76 -18.45 -19.05
CA LEU A 972 -16.44 -17.11 -19.56
C LEU A 972 -17.34 -16.01 -19.00
N VAL A 973 -18.66 -16.21 -18.96
CA VAL A 973 -19.68 -15.16 -18.74
C VAL A 973 -20.74 -15.53 -17.68
N GLY A 974 -21.06 -16.80 -17.48
CA GLY A 974 -22.03 -17.24 -16.46
C GLY A 974 -21.53 -17.11 -15.02
N HIS A 975 -22.08 -17.88 -14.07
CA HIS A 975 -21.82 -17.69 -12.63
C HIS A 975 -20.38 -18.00 -12.17
N HIS A 976 -19.61 -18.87 -12.85
CA HIS A 976 -18.17 -19.04 -12.63
C HIS A 976 -17.31 -18.19 -13.59
N GLY A 977 -17.97 -17.32 -14.37
CA GLY A 977 -17.41 -16.66 -15.54
C GLY A 977 -16.27 -15.72 -15.21
N VAL A 978 -15.16 -15.87 -15.93
CA VAL A 978 -13.98 -15.00 -15.72
C VAL A 978 -14.31 -13.52 -16.01
N LEU A 979 -15.18 -13.24 -16.99
CA LEU A 979 -15.58 -11.87 -17.35
C LEU A 979 -16.72 -11.30 -16.50
N SER A 980 -17.53 -12.13 -15.84
CA SER A 980 -18.63 -11.69 -14.95
C SER A 980 -18.15 -11.48 -13.51
N LEU A 981 -17.30 -12.38 -13.00
CA LEU A 981 -16.69 -12.29 -11.68
C LEU A 981 -15.47 -11.36 -11.63
N THR A 982 -14.88 -11.01 -12.76
CA THR A 982 -13.73 -10.09 -12.81
C THR A 982 -13.82 -9.17 -14.04
N PRO A 983 -14.85 -8.30 -14.13
CA PRO A 983 -15.20 -7.58 -15.36
C PRO A 983 -14.15 -6.55 -15.83
N VAL A 984 -13.13 -6.23 -15.03
CA VAL A 984 -11.92 -5.52 -15.52
C VAL A 984 -11.19 -6.25 -16.65
N TRP A 985 -11.35 -7.57 -16.82
CA TRP A 985 -10.76 -8.30 -17.95
C TRP A 985 -11.31 -7.86 -19.32
N LEU A 986 -12.49 -7.23 -19.37
CA LEU A 986 -12.98 -6.57 -20.59
C LEU A 986 -12.02 -5.44 -21.04
N LEU A 987 -11.35 -4.77 -20.09
CA LEU A 987 -10.31 -3.78 -20.38
C LEU A 987 -9.04 -4.44 -20.92
N SER A 988 -8.72 -5.67 -20.49
CA SER A 988 -7.58 -6.43 -21.02
C SER A 988 -7.79 -6.88 -22.47
N LEU A 989 -9.03 -7.22 -22.86
CA LEU A 989 -9.37 -7.53 -24.26
C LEU A 989 -9.18 -6.30 -25.16
N VAL A 990 -9.74 -5.15 -24.76
CA VAL A 990 -9.58 -3.87 -25.47
C VAL A 990 -8.11 -3.43 -25.51
N GLY A 991 -7.40 -3.57 -24.39
CA GLY A 991 -5.98 -3.22 -24.26
C GLY A 991 -5.07 -4.10 -25.11
N GLY A 992 -5.36 -5.41 -25.17
CA GLY A 992 -4.65 -6.36 -26.04
C GLY A 992 -4.80 -6.00 -27.52
N ALA A 993 -6.03 -5.71 -27.97
CA ALA A 993 -6.30 -5.24 -29.33
C ALA A 993 -5.56 -3.92 -29.64
N MET A 994 -5.47 -3.00 -28.68
CA MET A 994 -4.70 -1.75 -28.84
C MET A 994 -3.19 -1.97 -28.86
N LEU A 995 -2.65 -2.92 -28.09
CA LEU A 995 -1.22 -3.27 -28.12
C LEU A 995 -0.82 -4.02 -29.41
N LEU A 996 -1.70 -4.86 -29.98
CA LEU A 996 -1.50 -5.47 -31.30
C LEU A 996 -1.35 -4.41 -32.40
N ALA A 997 -2.10 -3.32 -32.30
CA ALA A 997 -2.01 -2.15 -33.18
C ALA A 997 -0.86 -1.18 -32.80
N SER A 998 -0.03 -1.49 -31.80
CA SER A 998 1.04 -0.58 -31.36
C SER A 998 2.19 -0.49 -32.36
N ARG A 999 2.77 0.71 -32.43
CA ARG A 999 4.02 0.97 -33.17
C ARG A 999 5.26 0.46 -32.42
N ASP A 1000 5.19 0.31 -31.10
CA ASP A 1000 6.26 -0.31 -30.30
C ASP A 1000 6.34 -1.82 -30.61
N PRO A 1001 7.49 -2.34 -31.08
CA PRO A 1001 7.63 -3.73 -31.48
C PRO A 1001 7.63 -4.71 -30.29
N THR A 1002 8.06 -4.29 -29.10
CA THR A 1002 8.01 -5.12 -27.89
C THR A 1002 6.57 -5.23 -27.40
N GLN A 1003 5.83 -4.13 -27.36
CA GLN A 1003 4.38 -4.14 -27.05
C GLN A 1003 3.60 -5.05 -28.00
N ARG A 1004 3.86 -4.95 -29.32
CA ARG A 1004 3.19 -5.78 -30.32
C ARG A 1004 3.57 -7.26 -30.21
N ARG A 1005 4.84 -7.59 -29.94
CA ARG A 1005 5.29 -8.97 -29.66
C ARG A 1005 4.63 -9.54 -28.40
N PHE A 1006 4.57 -8.75 -27.32
CA PHE A 1006 3.90 -9.13 -26.08
C PHE A 1006 2.42 -9.44 -26.32
N ALA A 1007 1.72 -8.58 -27.05
CA ALA A 1007 0.30 -8.77 -27.33
C ALA A 1007 -0.01 -9.98 -28.22
N TRP A 1008 0.84 -10.27 -29.22
CA TRP A 1008 0.70 -11.50 -30.02
C TRP A 1008 0.91 -12.77 -29.18
N ALA A 1009 1.91 -12.80 -28.29
CA ALA A 1009 2.08 -13.93 -27.37
C ALA A 1009 0.92 -14.03 -26.37
N ALA A 1010 0.49 -12.90 -25.79
CA ALA A 1010 -0.64 -12.86 -24.87
C ALA A 1010 -1.92 -13.42 -25.51
N LEU A 1011 -2.19 -13.06 -26.77
CA LEU A 1011 -3.30 -13.60 -27.55
C LEU A 1011 -3.11 -15.10 -27.83
N ALA A 1012 -1.94 -15.52 -28.29
CA ALA A 1012 -1.65 -16.92 -28.62
C ALA A 1012 -1.75 -17.84 -27.39
N VAL A 1013 -1.17 -17.45 -26.25
CA VAL A 1013 -1.26 -18.16 -24.98
C VAL A 1013 -2.71 -18.20 -24.49
N THR A 1014 -3.44 -17.09 -24.53
CA THR A 1014 -4.85 -17.04 -24.13
C THR A 1014 -5.69 -17.99 -25.00
N ALA A 1015 -5.52 -17.94 -26.32
CA ALA A 1015 -6.24 -18.82 -27.25
C ALA A 1015 -5.90 -20.30 -27.02
N ALA A 1016 -4.62 -20.64 -26.85
CA ALA A 1016 -4.19 -22.01 -26.54
C ALA A 1016 -4.81 -22.53 -25.24
N CYS A 1017 -4.86 -21.70 -24.19
CA CYS A 1017 -5.47 -22.07 -22.90
C CYS A 1017 -6.99 -22.25 -23.01
N LEU A 1018 -7.68 -21.39 -23.75
CA LEU A 1018 -9.13 -21.51 -23.98
C LEU A 1018 -9.47 -22.76 -24.82
N VAL A 1019 -8.69 -23.06 -25.86
CA VAL A 1019 -8.84 -24.29 -26.65
C VAL A 1019 -8.56 -25.53 -25.79
N PHE A 1020 -7.49 -25.52 -25.00
CA PHE A 1020 -7.14 -26.62 -24.09
C PHE A 1020 -8.25 -26.92 -23.08
N TYR A 1021 -8.72 -25.90 -22.35
CA TYR A 1021 -9.69 -26.10 -21.28
C TYR A 1021 -11.13 -26.28 -21.79
N LEU A 1022 -11.60 -25.48 -22.76
CA LEU A 1022 -13.00 -25.49 -23.20
C LEU A 1022 -13.25 -26.44 -24.37
N GLY A 1023 -12.26 -26.61 -25.27
CA GLY A 1023 -12.37 -27.41 -26.48
C GLY A 1023 -11.94 -28.86 -26.31
N LEU A 1024 -10.79 -29.10 -25.68
CA LEU A 1024 -10.09 -30.40 -25.71
C LEU A 1024 -10.34 -31.33 -24.51
N ARG A 1025 -10.91 -30.85 -23.39
CA ARG A 1025 -11.12 -31.72 -22.22
C ARG A 1025 -12.24 -32.77 -22.41
N PRO A 1026 -12.04 -34.02 -21.91
CA PRO A 1026 -13.12 -34.99 -21.77
C PRO A 1026 -14.19 -34.47 -20.81
N GLN A 1027 -15.41 -34.99 -20.88
CA GLN A 1027 -16.52 -34.53 -20.03
C GLN A 1027 -16.18 -34.57 -18.53
N SER A 1028 -15.44 -35.60 -18.10
CA SER A 1028 -14.96 -35.80 -16.72
C SER A 1028 -14.22 -34.61 -16.12
N ASP A 1029 -13.55 -33.79 -16.94
CA ASP A 1029 -12.79 -32.61 -16.49
C ASP A 1029 -13.48 -31.28 -16.81
N ARG A 1030 -14.71 -31.29 -17.35
CA ARG A 1030 -15.50 -30.06 -17.60
C ARG A 1030 -16.21 -29.55 -16.34
N ASN A 1031 -15.50 -29.56 -15.22
CA ASN A 1031 -15.89 -28.82 -14.02
C ASN A 1031 -15.18 -27.45 -14.04
N TYR A 1032 -15.87 -26.40 -13.59
CA TYR A 1032 -15.40 -25.00 -13.67
C TYR A 1032 -14.24 -24.68 -12.70
N GLY A 1033 -13.55 -25.71 -12.19
CA GLY A 1033 -12.62 -25.65 -11.06
C GLY A 1033 -13.15 -26.31 -9.79
N GLY A 1034 -14.24 -27.08 -9.86
CA GLY A 1034 -14.99 -27.57 -8.70
C GLY A 1034 -15.67 -26.41 -7.93
N SER A 1035 -15.91 -26.59 -6.63
CA SER A 1035 -16.43 -25.54 -5.74
C SER A 1035 -15.37 -24.47 -5.47
N THR A 1036 -15.27 -23.46 -6.34
CA THR A 1036 -14.28 -22.38 -6.24
C THR A 1036 -14.80 -21.04 -6.76
N SER A 1037 -14.26 -19.93 -6.26
CA SER A 1037 -14.76 -18.57 -6.46
C SER A 1037 -14.43 -17.95 -7.83
N GLY A 1038 -14.54 -18.75 -8.90
CA GLY A 1038 -14.28 -18.39 -10.29
C GLY A 1038 -13.35 -19.37 -11.01
N PHE A 1039 -13.23 -19.25 -12.32
CA PHE A 1039 -12.55 -20.23 -13.19
C PHE A 1039 -11.03 -20.38 -12.93
N ARG A 1040 -10.66 -21.19 -11.90
CA ARG A 1040 -9.31 -21.29 -11.33
C ARG A 1040 -8.20 -21.62 -12.33
N TRP A 1041 -8.56 -22.40 -13.35
CA TRP A 1041 -7.71 -22.88 -14.44
C TRP A 1041 -6.99 -21.77 -15.23
N LEU A 1042 -7.46 -20.52 -15.17
CA LEU A 1042 -6.82 -19.36 -15.81
C LEU A 1042 -6.19 -18.34 -14.84
N PHE A 1043 -6.21 -18.55 -13.51
CA PHE A 1043 -5.73 -17.53 -12.57
C PHE A 1043 -4.24 -17.20 -12.72
N TRP A 1044 -3.41 -18.13 -13.19
CA TRP A 1044 -1.99 -17.87 -13.49
C TRP A 1044 -1.76 -16.91 -14.68
N LEU A 1045 -2.75 -16.75 -15.56
CA LEU A 1045 -2.70 -15.89 -16.76
C LEU A 1045 -2.97 -14.41 -16.44
N ALA A 1046 -3.49 -14.11 -15.24
CA ALA A 1046 -3.79 -12.76 -14.75
C ALA A 1046 -2.70 -11.70 -15.02
N PRO A 1047 -1.39 -11.89 -14.72
CA PRO A 1047 -0.36 -10.89 -15.02
C PRO A 1047 -0.22 -10.55 -16.51
N VAL A 1048 -0.45 -11.53 -17.41
CA VAL A 1048 -0.41 -11.31 -18.87
C VAL A 1048 -1.55 -10.40 -19.31
N TRP A 1049 -2.74 -10.55 -18.70
CA TRP A 1049 -3.91 -9.71 -18.94
C TRP A 1049 -3.83 -8.35 -18.23
N ILE A 1050 -3.27 -8.27 -17.01
CA ILE A 1050 -3.05 -7.01 -16.28
C ILE A 1050 -2.19 -6.05 -17.10
N ALA A 1051 -1.12 -6.58 -17.73
CA ALA A 1051 -0.18 -5.80 -18.51
C ALA A 1051 -0.82 -5.02 -19.68
N SER A 1052 -1.98 -5.45 -20.20
CA SER A 1052 -2.69 -4.73 -21.27
C SER A 1052 -3.70 -3.68 -20.79
N ILE A 1053 -4.14 -3.72 -19.53
CA ILE A 1053 -5.14 -2.80 -18.97
C ILE A 1053 -4.74 -1.31 -19.09
N PRO A 1054 -3.49 -0.88 -18.83
CA PRO A 1054 -3.13 0.54 -18.88
C PRO A 1054 -3.47 1.20 -20.22
N VAL A 1055 -3.26 0.51 -21.34
CA VAL A 1055 -3.49 1.07 -22.68
C VAL A 1055 -4.99 1.31 -22.96
N ALA A 1056 -5.88 0.45 -22.44
CA ALA A 1056 -7.32 0.66 -22.51
C ALA A 1056 -7.78 1.82 -21.62
N VAL A 1057 -7.30 1.86 -20.36
CA VAL A 1057 -7.63 2.94 -19.41
C VAL A 1057 -7.11 4.30 -19.92
N ALA A 1058 -5.94 4.32 -20.57
CA ALA A 1058 -5.36 5.52 -21.18
C ALA A 1058 -6.20 6.11 -22.33
N LYS A 1059 -7.09 5.31 -22.93
CA LYS A 1059 -8.12 5.77 -23.87
C LYS A 1059 -9.39 6.22 -23.13
N LEU A 1060 -9.86 5.43 -22.16
CA LEU A 1060 -11.10 5.70 -21.41
C LEU A 1060 -11.05 6.99 -20.57
N GLN A 1061 -9.91 7.29 -19.92
CA GLN A 1061 -9.72 8.48 -19.07
C GLN A 1061 -9.91 9.81 -19.81
N ARG A 1062 -9.90 9.80 -21.15
CA ARG A 1062 -10.18 10.98 -22.00
C ARG A 1062 -11.64 11.45 -21.92
N SER A 1063 -12.52 10.68 -21.28
CA SER A 1063 -13.95 10.99 -21.12
C SER A 1063 -14.42 10.65 -19.71
N ARG A 1064 -15.35 11.46 -19.17
CA ARG A 1064 -15.94 11.19 -17.84
C ARG A 1064 -16.72 9.87 -17.81
N ILE A 1065 -17.44 9.56 -18.89
CA ILE A 1065 -18.21 8.31 -19.03
C ILE A 1065 -17.25 7.10 -19.09
N GLY A 1066 -16.19 7.16 -19.89
CA GLY A 1066 -15.20 6.09 -19.98
C GLY A 1066 -14.49 5.82 -18.64
N MET A 1067 -14.16 6.87 -17.89
CA MET A 1067 -13.59 6.70 -16.54
C MET A 1067 -14.61 6.13 -15.54
N ALA A 1068 -15.87 6.55 -15.59
CA ALA A 1068 -16.93 5.98 -14.76
C ALA A 1068 -17.15 4.49 -15.04
N ILE A 1069 -17.11 4.07 -16.31
CA ILE A 1069 -17.14 2.66 -16.71
C ILE A 1069 -15.94 1.92 -16.11
N ALA A 1070 -14.71 2.42 -16.29
CA ALA A 1070 -13.51 1.79 -15.76
C ALA A 1070 -13.57 1.60 -14.23
N VAL A 1071 -13.98 2.63 -13.49
CA VAL A 1071 -14.14 2.57 -12.02
C VAL A 1071 -15.24 1.59 -11.61
N THR A 1072 -16.35 1.50 -12.36
CA THR A 1072 -17.43 0.53 -12.08
C THR A 1072 -16.96 -0.91 -12.27
N LEU A 1073 -16.24 -1.20 -13.36
CA LEU A 1073 -15.65 -2.53 -13.60
C LEU A 1073 -14.68 -2.91 -12.48
N LEU A 1074 -13.83 -1.97 -12.03
CA LEU A 1074 -12.90 -2.18 -10.91
C LEU A 1074 -13.64 -2.45 -9.59
N ALA A 1075 -14.67 -1.68 -9.26
CA ALA A 1075 -15.45 -1.87 -8.04
C ALA A 1075 -16.11 -3.26 -7.97
N LEU A 1076 -16.69 -3.73 -9.09
CA LEU A 1076 -17.27 -5.07 -9.19
C LEU A 1076 -16.21 -6.17 -9.07
N SER A 1077 -15.05 -6.03 -9.73
CA SER A 1077 -13.92 -6.97 -9.57
C SER A 1077 -13.42 -7.03 -8.11
N VAL A 1078 -13.27 -5.88 -7.44
CA VAL A 1078 -12.79 -5.81 -6.04
C VAL A 1078 -13.79 -6.44 -5.08
N LEU A 1079 -15.10 -6.22 -5.27
CA LEU A 1079 -16.15 -6.89 -4.52
C LEU A 1079 -16.07 -8.40 -4.70
N SER A 1080 -15.99 -8.86 -5.95
CA SER A 1080 -15.95 -10.29 -6.26
C SER A 1080 -14.68 -11.00 -5.75
N ALA A 1081 -13.52 -10.32 -5.79
CA ALA A 1081 -12.25 -10.82 -5.24
C ALA A 1081 -12.19 -10.76 -3.71
N SER A 1082 -13.00 -9.90 -3.08
CA SER A 1082 -13.14 -9.80 -1.63
C SER A 1082 -14.17 -10.79 -1.08
N TYR A 1083 -15.15 -11.23 -1.86
CA TYR A 1083 -16.17 -12.20 -1.43
C TYR A 1083 -15.61 -13.47 -0.77
N PRO A 1084 -14.69 -14.23 -1.40
CA PRO A 1084 -14.08 -15.43 -0.81
C PRO A 1084 -12.98 -15.13 0.23
N THR A 1085 -13.12 -14.07 1.05
CA THR A 1085 -12.04 -13.56 1.94
C THR A 1085 -11.40 -14.64 2.82
N TRP A 1086 -12.19 -15.61 3.28
CA TRP A 1086 -11.77 -16.66 4.22
C TRP A 1086 -11.46 -18.01 3.57
N ASN A 1087 -12.05 -18.30 2.40
CA ASN A 1087 -11.90 -19.58 1.72
C ASN A 1087 -12.19 -19.41 0.20
N PRO A 1088 -11.20 -19.60 -0.69
CA PRO A 1088 -11.39 -19.58 -2.15
C PRO A 1088 -12.07 -20.83 -2.71
N TRP A 1089 -12.23 -21.86 -1.87
CA TRP A 1089 -12.96 -23.10 -2.17
C TRP A 1089 -14.43 -22.96 -1.73
N THR A 1090 -15.07 -21.90 -2.23
CA THR A 1090 -16.49 -21.55 -2.03
C THR A 1090 -17.11 -21.21 -3.38
N HIS A 1091 -18.42 -21.37 -3.52
CA HIS A 1091 -19.11 -20.91 -4.74
C HIS A 1091 -19.06 -19.38 -4.83
N PRO A 1092 -18.97 -18.81 -6.04
CA PRO A 1092 -18.96 -17.36 -6.21
C PRO A 1092 -20.32 -16.76 -5.85
N TRP A 1093 -20.32 -15.50 -5.39
CA TRP A 1093 -21.52 -14.76 -4.98
C TRP A 1093 -22.66 -14.79 -6.02
N LEU A 1094 -22.33 -14.87 -7.31
CA LEU A 1094 -23.30 -14.92 -8.40
C LEU A 1094 -24.02 -16.27 -8.50
N HIS A 1095 -23.36 -17.38 -8.14
CA HIS A 1095 -23.97 -18.71 -8.01
C HIS A 1095 -24.94 -18.73 -6.84
N GLU A 1096 -24.48 -18.31 -5.65
CA GLU A 1096 -25.33 -18.20 -4.46
C GLU A 1096 -26.52 -17.26 -4.65
N LEU A 1097 -26.38 -16.20 -5.43
CA LEU A 1097 -27.47 -15.28 -5.77
C LEU A 1097 -28.51 -15.94 -6.68
N MET A 1098 -28.08 -16.76 -7.65
CA MET A 1098 -28.98 -17.51 -8.53
C MET A 1098 -29.73 -18.61 -7.75
N GLU A 1099 -29.04 -19.38 -6.91
CA GLU A 1099 -29.67 -20.38 -6.03
C GLU A 1099 -30.72 -19.73 -5.10
N LYS A 1100 -30.39 -18.59 -4.46
CA LYS A 1100 -31.31 -17.84 -3.59
C LYS A 1100 -32.47 -17.18 -4.33
N ALA A 1101 -32.35 -16.99 -5.64
CA ALA A 1101 -33.43 -16.53 -6.52
C ALA A 1101 -34.27 -17.68 -7.10
N GLY A 1102 -34.00 -18.93 -6.72
CA GLY A 1102 -34.79 -20.11 -7.13
C GLY A 1102 -34.45 -20.67 -8.51
N PHE A 1103 -33.30 -20.29 -9.10
CA PHE A 1103 -32.77 -20.97 -10.27
C PHE A 1103 -32.15 -22.30 -9.84
N ASP A 1104 -32.42 -23.38 -10.59
CA ASP A 1104 -31.45 -24.47 -10.65
C ASP A 1104 -30.21 -23.95 -11.40
N VAL A 1105 -29.04 -24.27 -10.86
CA VAL A 1105 -27.72 -23.80 -11.35
C VAL A 1105 -26.84 -24.99 -11.75
N LEU A 1106 -27.34 -26.22 -11.54
CA LEU A 1106 -26.64 -27.48 -11.82
C LEU A 1106 -27.45 -28.45 -12.71
N GLY A 1107 -28.73 -28.16 -12.97
CA GLY A 1107 -29.60 -28.81 -13.97
C GLY A 1107 -29.96 -27.89 -15.13
#